data_AF-A0A7S6U596-F1
#
_entry.id   AF-A0A7S6U596-F1
#
_cell.length_a   1.000
_cell.length_b   1.000
_cell.length_c   1.000
_cell.angle_alpha   90.00
_cell.angle_beta   90.00
_cell.angle_gamma   90.00
#
_symmetry.space_group_name_H-M   'P 1'
#
loop_
_entity.id
_entity.type
_entity.pdbx_description
1 polymer ?
#
loop_
_entity_poly.entity_id
_entity_poly.type
_entity_poly.pdbx_seq_one_letter_code
_entity_poly.pdbx_strand_id
1 'polypeptide(L)'
;MLRNWWFRLLTISLGVWLLLDLLAHVGAEILWFENIGYLQMFLLRMVTMGGLWIFVAGISAAFCLGNLYLAYRHQYPPNYPSLVVARSVERVPKSKELKLVWVLPIAIVLTFLLALILIHYSQIAATYWHPARGLGMNIRDIPVNPPLFRPGRIWELISNLISTPWYLAVIGGIIIPILVYPHFLLRAIAVVFSLLFAHIISHNWGQILQYFAPTSFNATEPLFNQDISFYIFSLPFWELLELWLLGLFLYTLIAVALTYLLSGQSLGSGIFPGFSSPQQRHLYGLSGLFMLLVALSYGLSRYELVYSQRGVTYGASYTDVTAVLPAYTFCTIFALSLAFYLLWRTLAWKPQSRYRRFIFYSLGLYLVVVVAADIFLPTVVQYLIVQPNELQREQPYIQRTIALTRQAFALEDIDAQTFSPTGDLTEADLEKNDLTIRNIRLWDQQPLLETNRQLQQIRLYYRFPDADIDRYTLFKELPAGSPLVDNRPTERRQVLIAARELDYSAVPQQAQTWVNRHLIYTHGYGFTMSPVNTVGAGGLPEYFVKDIAGNNDSALTTSSEAIRDSVPIGQPRIYFGEITDTYVMTGTRVRELDFPSGSDNVYNIYDGVGGIRVGTGWRRWLFAMYLKDWQMLFTEDFLPETKVLFRRNIKERIQAIAPFLQFDSDPYLVAGDAGDTDFESNNNYLFWVVDAYTTSDRYPYSDTTNLGIADQKQQINYIRNSVKVIIDAYHGTVNFYIADSTDPIIATWSKIFPHTFRPLTDLPVNLREHIRYPVDFFKVQSERLMTYHMTDPQVFYNREDQWQIPTEIYGEKNQPVKPYYLITSLPTVKFEEFILLLPYTPKQRSNLIAWLAARSDGENYGKLLLYVFPKERLVFGPEQIEARINQDPIISQQISLWNRQGSRAIQGNLLIIPIEQSLLYVEPIYLEATQNRLPTLVRVIVAFENRIVMAPTLEQALQGIFQPEVTPTPAIIRPLEDLDTPVVN
;
A
#
# COMPACT_ATOMS: atom_id res chain seq x y z
N MET A 1 24.98 -51.02 8.77
CA MET A 1 23.77 -51.10 7.90
C MET A 1 22.55 -50.40 8.51
N LEU A 2 22.20 -50.64 9.78
CA LEU A 2 21.03 -50.01 10.45
C LEU A 2 20.99 -48.47 10.43
N ARG A 3 22.14 -47.78 10.55
CA ARG A 3 22.22 -46.30 10.52
C ARG A 3 21.79 -45.69 9.17
N ASN A 4 22.08 -46.35 8.06
CA ASN A 4 21.70 -45.87 6.73
C ASN A 4 20.22 -46.14 6.43
N TRP A 5 19.61 -47.14 7.07
CA TRP A 5 18.20 -47.45 6.91
C TRP A 5 17.31 -46.43 7.65
N TRP A 6 17.65 -46.11 8.91
CA TRP A 6 16.98 -45.04 9.66
C TRP A 6 17.07 -43.68 8.98
N PHE A 7 18.24 -43.33 8.45
CA PHE A 7 18.41 -42.08 7.70
C PHE A 7 17.54 -42.04 6.43
N ARG A 8 17.51 -43.14 5.65
CA ARG A 8 16.64 -43.25 4.46
C ARG A 8 15.17 -43.14 4.82
N LEU A 9 14.74 -43.84 5.88
CA LEU A 9 13.37 -43.81 6.36
C LEU A 9 12.98 -42.39 6.81
N LEU A 10 13.84 -41.71 7.56
CA LEU A 10 13.64 -40.32 7.98
C LEU A 10 13.55 -39.36 6.79
N THR A 11 14.41 -39.50 5.78
CA THR A 11 14.33 -38.67 4.56
C THR A 11 13.07 -38.91 3.75
N ILE A 12 12.63 -40.17 3.65
CA ILE A 12 11.38 -40.51 2.96
C ILE A 12 10.19 -39.96 3.73
N SER A 13 10.14 -40.15 5.05
CA SER A 13 9.07 -39.62 5.90
C SER A 13 9.00 -38.10 5.85
N LEU A 14 10.14 -37.40 5.86
CA LEU A 14 10.19 -35.95 5.70
C LEU A 14 9.67 -35.53 4.32
N GLY A 15 10.08 -36.21 3.25
CA GLY A 15 9.61 -35.93 1.90
C GLY A 15 8.10 -36.15 1.73
N VAL A 16 7.57 -37.23 2.31
CA VAL A 16 6.13 -37.50 2.34
C VAL A 16 5.42 -36.43 3.16
N TRP A 17 5.94 -36.04 4.32
CA TRP A 17 5.34 -35.00 5.15
C TRP A 17 5.29 -33.65 4.43
N LEU A 18 6.37 -33.23 3.78
CA LEU A 18 6.40 -31.99 2.98
C LEU A 18 5.44 -32.03 1.79
N LEU A 19 5.32 -33.19 1.12
CA LEU A 19 4.37 -33.37 0.03
C LEU A 19 2.92 -33.26 0.54
N LEU A 20 2.63 -33.91 1.67
CA LEU A 20 1.30 -33.87 2.30
C LEU A 20 0.96 -32.46 2.77
N ASP A 21 1.91 -31.73 3.36
CA ASP A 21 1.75 -30.33 3.75
C ASP A 21 1.45 -29.42 2.55
N LEU A 22 2.19 -29.59 1.45
CA LEU A 22 1.93 -28.87 0.20
C LEU A 22 0.53 -29.18 -0.37
N LEU A 23 0.15 -30.47 -0.41
CA LEU A 23 -1.16 -30.90 -0.89
C LEU A 23 -2.28 -30.38 0.00
N ALA A 24 -2.09 -30.37 1.32
CA ALA A 24 -3.04 -29.82 2.27
C ALA A 24 -3.20 -28.31 2.07
N HIS A 25 -2.10 -27.60 1.82
CA HIS A 25 -2.13 -26.16 1.53
C HIS A 25 -2.88 -25.87 0.24
N VAL A 26 -2.50 -26.48 -0.87
CA VAL A 26 -3.19 -26.28 -2.16
C VAL A 26 -4.66 -26.70 -2.07
N GLY A 27 -4.97 -27.82 -1.41
CA GLY A 27 -6.34 -28.28 -1.24
C GLY A 27 -7.19 -27.35 -0.37
N ALA A 28 -6.64 -26.79 0.71
CA ALA A 28 -7.33 -25.81 1.55
C ALA A 28 -7.62 -24.52 0.79
N GLU A 29 -6.64 -24.02 0.01
CA GLU A 29 -6.82 -22.84 -0.84
C GLU A 29 -7.91 -23.09 -1.89
N ILE A 30 -7.87 -24.21 -2.62
CA ILE A 30 -8.89 -24.55 -3.62
C ILE A 30 -10.29 -24.52 -3.01
N LEU A 31 -10.49 -25.19 -1.87
CA LEU A 31 -11.78 -25.24 -1.19
C LEU A 31 -12.24 -23.85 -0.72
N TRP A 32 -11.30 -22.99 -0.30
CA TRP A 32 -11.63 -21.63 0.13
C TRP A 32 -12.04 -20.75 -1.04
N PHE A 33 -11.26 -20.73 -2.13
CA PHE A 33 -11.58 -19.95 -3.32
C PHE A 33 -12.86 -20.45 -4.02
N GLU A 34 -13.15 -21.75 -3.96
CA GLU A 34 -14.42 -22.33 -4.41
C GLU A 34 -15.59 -21.81 -3.57
N ASN A 35 -15.46 -21.78 -2.24
CA ASN A 35 -16.51 -21.33 -1.33
C ASN A 35 -16.93 -19.87 -1.57
N ILE A 36 -15.99 -19.00 -1.95
CA ILE A 36 -16.25 -17.57 -2.19
C ILE A 36 -16.51 -17.22 -3.67
N GLY A 37 -16.47 -18.19 -4.58
CA GLY A 37 -16.74 -17.96 -6.01
C GLY A 37 -15.55 -17.45 -6.85
N TYR A 38 -14.31 -17.48 -6.34
CA TYR A 38 -13.11 -16.97 -7.02
C TYR A 38 -12.12 -18.08 -7.42
N LEU A 39 -12.57 -19.33 -7.56
CA LEU A 39 -11.72 -20.48 -7.90
C LEU A 39 -10.98 -20.31 -9.23
N GLN A 40 -11.65 -19.78 -10.27
CA GLN A 40 -11.02 -19.60 -11.58
C GLN A 40 -9.82 -18.65 -11.52
N MET A 41 -9.93 -17.58 -10.73
CA MET A 41 -8.87 -16.60 -10.50
C MET A 41 -7.65 -17.25 -9.83
N PHE A 42 -7.90 -18.04 -8.78
CA PHE A 42 -6.85 -18.80 -8.10
C PHE A 42 -6.19 -19.82 -9.02
N LEU A 43 -6.96 -20.59 -9.79
CA LEU A 43 -6.43 -21.59 -10.71
C LEU A 43 -5.60 -20.94 -11.81
N LEU A 44 -6.06 -19.85 -12.43
CA LEU A 44 -5.29 -19.14 -13.45
C LEU A 44 -3.96 -18.66 -12.87
N ARG A 45 -3.98 -18.04 -11.69
CA ARG A 45 -2.77 -17.61 -10.97
C ARG A 45 -1.83 -18.78 -10.72
N MET A 46 -2.31 -19.89 -10.14
CA MET A 46 -1.48 -21.04 -9.81
C MET A 46 -0.90 -21.74 -11.04
N VAL A 47 -1.69 -21.91 -12.10
CA VAL A 47 -1.23 -22.49 -13.37
C VAL A 47 -0.18 -21.60 -14.01
N THR A 48 -0.38 -20.28 -13.98
CA THR A 48 0.58 -19.31 -14.52
C THR A 48 1.88 -19.33 -13.73
N MET A 49 1.82 -19.23 -12.40
CA MET A 49 2.98 -19.29 -11.52
C MET A 49 3.74 -20.61 -11.68
N GLY A 50 3.04 -21.75 -11.64
CA GLY A 50 3.65 -23.08 -11.78
C GLY A 50 4.23 -23.32 -13.18
N GLY A 51 3.53 -22.90 -14.23
CA GLY A 51 3.98 -22.97 -15.62
C GLY A 51 5.24 -22.14 -15.84
N LEU A 52 5.26 -20.90 -15.37
CA LEU A 52 6.44 -20.02 -15.41
C LEU A 52 7.59 -20.61 -14.63
N TRP A 53 7.34 -21.15 -13.43
CA TRP A 53 8.39 -21.73 -12.60
C TRP A 53 9.05 -22.92 -13.30
N ILE A 54 8.26 -23.87 -13.83
CA ILE A 54 8.76 -25.05 -14.55
C ILE A 54 9.52 -24.63 -15.81
N PHE A 55 8.96 -23.70 -16.59
CA PHE A 55 9.55 -23.21 -17.83
C PHE A 55 10.90 -22.53 -17.58
N VAL A 56 10.96 -21.58 -16.65
CA VAL A 56 12.18 -20.83 -16.31
C VAL A 56 13.22 -21.74 -15.67
N ALA A 57 12.83 -22.61 -14.72
CA ALA A 57 13.76 -23.55 -14.08
C ALA A 57 14.34 -24.53 -15.10
N GLY A 58 13.49 -25.11 -15.95
CA GLY A 58 13.88 -26.08 -16.97
C GLY A 58 14.82 -25.51 -18.01
N ILE A 59 14.49 -24.34 -18.58
CA ILE A 59 15.34 -23.66 -19.57
C ILE A 59 16.66 -23.22 -18.96
N SER A 60 16.63 -22.61 -17.77
CA SER A 60 17.85 -22.15 -17.09
C SER A 60 18.77 -23.31 -16.76
N ALA A 61 18.23 -24.42 -16.24
CA ALA A 61 19.01 -25.59 -15.89
C ALA A 61 19.60 -26.27 -17.14
N ALA A 62 18.79 -26.44 -18.19
CA ALA A 62 19.25 -27.01 -19.45
C ALA A 62 20.37 -26.17 -20.08
N PHE A 63 20.21 -24.85 -20.08
CA PHE A 63 21.21 -23.92 -20.60
C PHE A 63 22.51 -23.94 -19.77
N CYS A 64 22.43 -23.74 -18.45
CA CYS A 64 23.63 -23.70 -17.59
C CYS A 64 24.35 -25.05 -17.56
N LEU A 65 23.63 -26.14 -17.31
CA LEU A 65 24.24 -27.47 -17.20
C LEU A 65 24.76 -27.96 -18.54
N GLY A 66 24.08 -27.65 -19.65
CA GLY A 66 24.55 -27.96 -21.01
C GLY A 66 25.89 -27.27 -21.33
N ASN A 67 26.00 -25.97 -21.03
CA ASN A 67 27.25 -25.22 -21.21
C ASN A 67 28.36 -25.70 -20.27
N LEU A 68 28.05 -26.00 -19.00
CA LEU A 68 29.02 -26.56 -18.05
C LEU A 68 29.48 -27.98 -18.44
N TYR A 69 28.59 -28.78 -19.03
CA TYR A 69 28.94 -30.10 -19.58
C TYR A 69 29.88 -29.97 -20.79
N LEU A 70 29.58 -29.06 -21.72
CA LEU A 70 30.48 -28.71 -22.83
C LEU A 70 31.84 -28.20 -22.33
N ALA A 71 31.85 -27.37 -21.28
CA ALA A 71 33.07 -26.88 -20.66
C ALA A 71 33.90 -28.03 -20.08
N TYR A 72 33.28 -28.92 -19.32
CA TYR A 72 33.93 -30.11 -18.78
C TYR A 72 34.50 -31.01 -19.89
N ARG A 73 33.79 -31.20 -21.00
CA ARG A 73 34.27 -32.00 -22.14
C ARG A 73 35.50 -31.39 -22.83
N HIS A 74 35.59 -30.06 -22.87
CA HIS A 74 36.67 -29.34 -23.54
C HIS A 74 37.81 -28.91 -22.61
N GLN A 75 37.78 -29.27 -21.33
CA GLN A 75 38.81 -28.92 -20.36
C GLN A 75 40.12 -29.70 -20.60
N TYR A 76 41.25 -29.16 -20.14
CA TYR A 76 42.51 -29.92 -20.17
C TYR A 76 42.48 -31.07 -19.14
N PRO A 77 42.99 -32.27 -19.50
CA PRO A 77 43.07 -33.40 -18.57
C PRO A 77 44.02 -33.08 -17.39
N PRO A 78 43.81 -33.69 -16.21
CA PRO A 78 44.60 -33.39 -15.01
C PRO A 78 46.09 -33.72 -15.14
N ASN A 79 46.46 -34.66 -16.04
CA ASN A 79 47.85 -35.05 -16.32
C ASN A 79 48.40 -34.34 -17.57
N TYR A 80 47.91 -33.14 -17.90
CA TYR A 80 48.43 -32.41 -19.06
C TYR A 80 49.94 -32.12 -18.84
N PRO A 81 50.82 -32.56 -19.74
CA PRO A 81 52.25 -32.61 -19.44
C PRO A 81 52.84 -31.22 -19.22
N SER A 82 53.55 -31.06 -18.11
CA SER A 82 54.46 -29.95 -17.89
C SER A 82 55.61 -30.02 -18.90
N LEU A 83 55.56 -29.11 -19.87
CA LEU A 83 56.67 -28.51 -20.62
C LEU A 83 57.66 -29.35 -21.46
N VAL A 84 57.74 -30.68 -21.38
CA VAL A 84 58.81 -31.43 -22.13
C VAL A 84 58.33 -32.13 -23.40
N VAL A 85 57.09 -32.64 -23.47
CA VAL A 85 56.62 -33.46 -24.62
C VAL A 85 55.75 -32.68 -25.63
N ALA A 86 55.09 -31.60 -25.21
CA ALA A 86 54.10 -30.88 -26.03
C ALA A 86 54.68 -30.12 -27.23
N ARG A 87 56.00 -29.93 -27.32
CA ARG A 87 56.65 -29.32 -28.50
C ARG A 87 56.57 -30.19 -29.77
N SER A 88 56.18 -31.47 -29.65
CA SER A 88 56.09 -32.42 -30.77
C SER A 88 54.67 -32.58 -31.36
N VAL A 89 53.64 -31.95 -30.78
CA VAL A 89 52.26 -32.08 -31.25
C VAL A 89 51.81 -30.76 -31.90
N GLU A 90 51.57 -30.78 -33.21
CA GLU A 90 51.16 -29.67 -34.10
C GLU A 90 49.87 -28.89 -33.70
N ARG A 91 49.30 -29.13 -32.51
CA ARG A 91 48.01 -28.57 -32.08
C ARG A 91 48.09 -27.58 -30.91
N VAL A 92 49.27 -27.09 -30.53
CA VAL A 92 49.40 -26.12 -29.43
C VAL A 92 49.46 -24.68 -29.97
N PRO A 93 48.50 -23.80 -29.63
CA PRO A 93 48.60 -22.40 -29.98
C PRO A 93 49.77 -21.73 -29.24
N LYS A 94 50.57 -20.92 -29.96
CA LYS A 94 51.62 -20.03 -29.43
C LYS A 94 51.03 -18.87 -28.60
N SER A 95 50.23 -19.14 -27.56
CA SER A 95 49.83 -18.13 -26.56
C SER A 95 50.91 -18.01 -25.48
N LYS A 96 51.16 -16.79 -24.99
CA LYS A 96 52.01 -16.59 -23.81
C LYS A 96 51.33 -17.24 -22.60
N GLU A 97 52.05 -18.12 -21.91
CA GLU A 97 51.60 -18.76 -20.67
C GLU A 97 51.32 -17.71 -19.59
N LEU A 98 50.24 -17.91 -18.83
CA LEU A 98 49.90 -17.07 -17.67
C LEU A 98 50.47 -17.75 -16.42
N LYS A 99 51.39 -17.06 -15.72
CA LYS A 99 51.99 -17.53 -14.46
C LYS A 99 50.99 -17.42 -13.30
N LEU A 100 51.23 -18.16 -12.21
CA LEU A 100 50.40 -18.20 -11.00
C LEU A 100 50.04 -16.81 -10.46
N VAL A 101 50.99 -15.87 -10.51
CA VAL A 101 50.82 -14.46 -10.09
C VAL A 101 49.64 -13.78 -10.77
N TRP A 102 49.24 -14.22 -11.96
CA TRP A 102 48.09 -13.70 -12.70
C TRP A 102 46.87 -14.63 -12.66
N VAL A 103 47.09 -15.95 -12.68
CA VAL A 103 45.99 -16.94 -12.69
C VAL A 103 45.19 -16.87 -11.39
N LEU A 104 45.86 -16.79 -10.25
CA LEU A 104 45.20 -16.78 -8.93
C LEU A 104 44.34 -15.54 -8.72
N PRO A 105 44.82 -14.29 -8.95
CA PRO A 105 43.97 -13.10 -8.84
C PRO A 105 42.78 -13.11 -9.80
N ILE A 106 42.96 -13.56 -11.05
CA ILE A 106 41.85 -13.64 -12.03
C ILE A 106 40.80 -14.64 -11.56
N ALA A 107 41.22 -15.81 -11.06
CA ALA A 107 40.30 -16.80 -10.51
C ALA A 107 39.53 -16.24 -9.31
N ILE A 108 40.22 -15.56 -8.39
CA ILE A 108 39.61 -14.91 -7.23
C ILE A 108 38.58 -13.86 -7.67
N VAL A 109 38.92 -12.99 -8.62
CA VAL A 109 38.00 -11.95 -9.14
C VAL A 109 36.75 -12.57 -9.78
N LEU A 110 36.91 -13.62 -10.59
CA LEU A 110 35.78 -14.33 -11.20
C LEU A 110 34.89 -15.00 -10.14
N THR A 111 35.48 -15.65 -9.13
CA THR A 111 34.71 -16.25 -8.02
C THR A 111 34.03 -15.21 -7.14
N PHE A 112 34.67 -14.06 -6.93
CA PHE A 112 34.10 -12.94 -6.19
C PHE A 112 32.89 -12.37 -6.92
N LEU A 113 33.00 -12.16 -8.23
CA LEU A 113 31.88 -11.69 -9.05
C LEU A 113 30.73 -12.70 -9.07
N LEU A 114 31.02 -14.01 -9.12
CA LEU A 114 29.99 -15.05 -9.00
C LEU A 114 29.30 -15.04 -7.62
N ALA A 115 30.04 -14.80 -6.55
CA ALA A 115 29.48 -14.63 -5.21
C ALA A 115 28.57 -13.39 -5.13
N LEU A 116 28.96 -12.25 -5.73
CA LEU A 116 28.12 -11.05 -5.80
C LEU A 116 26.82 -11.29 -6.57
N ILE A 117 26.88 -11.99 -7.71
CA ILE A 117 25.67 -12.37 -8.46
C ILE A 117 24.78 -13.25 -7.58
N LEU A 118 25.34 -14.26 -6.89
CA LEU A 118 24.56 -15.15 -6.05
C LEU A 118 23.87 -14.39 -4.91
N ILE A 119 24.59 -13.49 -4.24
CA ILE A 119 24.03 -12.65 -3.18
C ILE A 119 22.91 -11.77 -3.73
N HIS A 120 23.12 -11.13 -4.88
CA HIS A 120 22.12 -10.25 -5.50
C HIS A 120 20.80 -10.96 -5.80
N TYR A 121 20.84 -12.08 -6.52
CA TYR A 121 19.63 -12.84 -6.85
C TYR A 121 19.02 -13.54 -5.64
N SER A 122 19.83 -13.92 -4.65
CA SER A 122 19.30 -14.47 -3.39
C SER A 122 18.59 -13.40 -2.56
N GLN A 123 19.11 -12.16 -2.52
CA GLN A 123 18.43 -11.02 -1.87
C GLN A 123 17.09 -10.76 -2.53
N ILE A 124 17.03 -10.73 -3.86
CA ILE A 124 15.78 -10.57 -4.61
C ILE A 124 14.82 -11.72 -4.32
N ALA A 125 15.28 -12.98 -4.40
CA ALA A 125 14.39 -14.11 -4.12
C ALA A 125 13.88 -14.14 -2.67
N ALA A 126 14.70 -13.69 -1.71
CA ALA A 126 14.31 -13.64 -0.30
C ALA A 126 13.16 -12.65 -0.03
N THR A 127 13.06 -11.55 -0.81
CA THR A 127 11.95 -10.60 -0.65
C THR A 127 10.59 -11.25 -0.97
N TYR A 128 10.56 -12.21 -1.91
CA TYR A 128 9.35 -12.95 -2.27
C TYR A 128 9.05 -14.15 -1.34
N TRP A 129 10.04 -14.63 -0.57
CA TRP A 129 9.90 -15.83 0.27
C TRP A 129 9.27 -15.58 1.65
N HIS A 130 9.44 -14.38 2.22
CA HIS A 130 8.88 -14.02 3.54
C HIS A 130 7.82 -12.91 3.46
N PRO A 131 6.68 -13.18 2.79
CA PRO A 131 5.54 -12.29 2.85
C PRO A 131 4.81 -12.47 4.19
N ALA A 132 5.06 -11.59 5.16
CA ALA A 132 4.36 -11.49 6.45
C ALA A 132 4.60 -12.65 7.45
N ARG A 133 5.22 -12.34 8.61
CA ARG A 133 4.83 -12.81 9.96
C ARG A 133 5.84 -12.56 11.09
N GLY A 134 6.99 -11.90 10.89
CA GLY A 134 7.88 -11.69 12.05
C GLY A 134 9.05 -10.70 11.98
N LEU A 135 9.27 -9.97 10.88
CA LEU A 135 10.43 -9.07 10.75
C LEU A 135 10.10 -7.65 10.26
N GLY A 136 8.83 -7.24 10.29
CA GLY A 136 8.43 -5.87 9.94
C GLY A 136 8.60 -5.48 8.46
N MET A 137 8.97 -6.41 7.57
CA MET A 137 8.92 -6.21 6.11
C MET A 137 7.80 -7.09 5.53
N ASN A 138 6.85 -6.46 4.83
CA ASN A 138 5.69 -7.10 4.22
C ASN A 138 5.84 -7.16 2.68
N ILE A 139 5.00 -7.95 2.01
CA ILE A 139 4.94 -8.20 0.54
C ILE A 139 5.11 -6.94 -0.33
N ARG A 140 4.81 -5.77 0.22
CA ARG A 140 4.58 -4.52 -0.51
C ARG A 140 5.77 -3.55 -0.50
N ASP A 141 6.86 -3.90 0.19
CA ASP A 141 8.17 -3.22 0.03
C ASP A 141 8.98 -3.81 -1.14
N ILE A 142 8.40 -4.77 -1.87
CA ILE A 142 9.03 -5.36 -3.05
C ILE A 142 8.87 -4.36 -4.20
N PRO A 143 9.96 -3.77 -4.72
CA PRO A 143 9.87 -2.86 -5.86
C PRO A 143 9.20 -3.58 -7.03
N VAL A 144 8.37 -2.86 -7.78
CA VAL A 144 7.58 -3.42 -8.88
C VAL A 144 8.48 -4.24 -9.81
N ASN A 145 9.71 -3.77 -10.10
CA ASN A 145 10.73 -4.62 -10.69
C ASN A 145 11.95 -4.79 -9.78
N PRO A 146 12.50 -6.01 -9.69
CA PRO A 146 13.74 -6.20 -8.97
C PRO A 146 14.90 -5.44 -9.63
N PRO A 147 15.86 -4.95 -8.83
CA PRO A 147 17.00 -4.22 -9.37
C PRO A 147 17.84 -5.10 -10.30
N LEU A 148 18.25 -4.54 -11.44
CA LEU A 148 19.11 -5.21 -12.42
C LEU A 148 20.59 -5.23 -11.97
N PHE A 149 21.34 -6.26 -12.37
CA PHE A 149 22.77 -6.38 -12.06
C PHE A 149 23.64 -5.48 -12.97
N ARG A 150 23.52 -4.15 -12.81
CA ARG A 150 24.28 -3.13 -13.54
C ARG A 150 25.51 -2.66 -12.74
N PRO A 151 26.50 -1.97 -13.36
CA PRO A 151 27.73 -1.53 -12.68
C PRO A 151 27.49 -0.74 -11.38
N GLY A 152 26.48 0.13 -11.33
CA GLY A 152 26.11 0.86 -10.11
C GLY A 152 25.72 -0.05 -8.95
N ARG A 153 24.97 -1.13 -9.22
CA ARG A 153 24.59 -2.11 -8.19
C ARG A 153 25.78 -2.92 -7.68
N ILE A 154 26.76 -3.20 -8.54
CA ILE A 154 28.01 -3.85 -8.13
C ILE A 154 28.74 -2.98 -7.10
N TRP A 155 28.82 -1.67 -7.34
CA TRP A 155 29.44 -0.73 -6.41
C TRP A 155 28.71 -0.70 -5.07
N GLU A 156 27.38 -0.67 -5.08
CA GLU A 156 26.56 -0.69 -3.87
C GLU A 156 26.73 -1.99 -3.06
N LEU A 157 26.77 -3.14 -3.73
CA LEU A 157 27.04 -4.42 -3.07
C LEU A 157 28.44 -4.45 -2.45
N ILE A 158 29.44 -3.88 -3.12
CA ILE A 158 30.80 -3.76 -2.59
C ILE A 158 30.83 -2.81 -1.37
N SER A 159 30.14 -1.67 -1.42
CA SER A 159 30.08 -0.78 -0.26
C SER A 159 29.37 -1.42 0.93
N ASN A 160 28.31 -2.19 0.70
CA ASN A 160 27.60 -2.95 1.74
C ASN A 160 28.47 -4.06 2.34
N LEU A 161 29.35 -4.66 1.52
CA LEU A 161 30.33 -5.64 1.97
C LEU A 161 31.32 -5.04 2.98
N ILE A 162 31.77 -3.81 2.70
CA ILE A 162 32.74 -3.09 3.53
C ILE A 162 32.10 -2.66 4.85
N SER A 163 30.83 -2.24 4.82
CA SER A 163 30.11 -1.77 6.00
C SER A 163 29.65 -2.91 6.94
N THR A 164 29.53 -4.14 6.43
CA THR A 164 28.88 -5.24 7.16
C THR A 164 29.79 -6.50 7.25
N PRO A 165 30.43 -6.77 8.41
CA PRO A 165 31.54 -7.73 8.50
C PRO A 165 31.15 -9.20 8.25
N TRP A 166 29.90 -9.61 8.50
CA TRP A 166 29.47 -10.99 8.26
C TRP A 166 29.41 -11.34 6.77
N TYR A 167 29.20 -10.37 5.88
CA TYR A 167 29.20 -10.63 4.43
C TYR A 167 30.59 -11.06 3.92
N LEU A 168 31.66 -10.54 4.52
CA LEU A 168 33.03 -10.95 4.19
C LEU A 168 33.26 -12.43 4.55
N ALA A 169 32.72 -12.89 5.67
CA ALA A 169 32.78 -14.30 6.06
C ALA A 169 31.99 -15.19 5.09
N VAL A 170 30.79 -14.75 4.66
CA VAL A 170 29.97 -15.47 3.66
C VAL A 170 30.69 -15.57 2.32
N ILE A 171 31.25 -14.47 1.81
CA ILE A 171 32.01 -14.47 0.56
C ILE A 171 33.26 -15.34 0.67
N GLY A 172 34.02 -15.24 1.76
CA GLY A 172 35.18 -16.12 2.01
C GLY A 172 34.78 -17.60 2.02
N GLY A 173 33.63 -17.91 2.64
CA GLY A 173 33.01 -19.24 2.66
C GLY A 173 32.52 -19.74 1.29
N ILE A 174 32.31 -18.86 0.31
CA ILE A 174 31.91 -19.23 -1.06
C ILE A 174 33.14 -19.37 -1.98
N ILE A 175 34.09 -18.42 -1.91
CA ILE A 175 35.26 -18.38 -2.80
C ILE A 175 36.15 -19.61 -2.59
N ILE A 176 36.49 -19.93 -1.33
CA ILE A 176 37.45 -21.00 -1.03
C ILE A 176 36.94 -22.35 -1.54
N PRO A 177 35.70 -22.79 -1.24
CA PRO A 177 35.21 -24.06 -1.73
C PRO A 177 35.11 -24.11 -3.26
N ILE A 178 34.68 -23.03 -3.93
CA ILE A 178 34.56 -23.01 -5.40
C ILE A 178 35.93 -23.24 -6.07
N LEU A 179 37.00 -22.67 -5.52
CA LEU A 179 38.36 -22.91 -6.05
C LEU A 179 38.86 -24.34 -5.82
N VAL A 180 38.41 -24.99 -4.74
CA VAL A 180 38.80 -26.38 -4.40
C VAL A 180 37.96 -27.42 -5.15
N TYR A 181 36.65 -27.23 -5.26
CA TYR A 181 35.69 -28.16 -5.88
C TYR A 181 34.85 -27.51 -7.00
N PRO A 182 35.47 -26.92 -8.03
CA PRO A 182 34.77 -26.09 -9.01
C PRO A 182 33.68 -26.84 -9.79
N HIS A 183 33.93 -28.10 -10.19
CA HIS A 183 32.96 -28.83 -11.01
C HIS A 183 31.65 -29.15 -10.28
N PHE A 184 31.74 -29.55 -9.02
CA PHE A 184 30.56 -29.87 -8.22
C PHE A 184 29.81 -28.59 -7.83
N LEU A 185 30.53 -27.60 -7.29
CA LEU A 185 29.91 -26.38 -6.79
C LEU A 185 29.34 -25.51 -7.90
N LEU A 186 30.00 -25.38 -9.06
CA LEU A 186 29.42 -24.63 -10.17
C LEU A 186 28.13 -25.30 -10.66
N ARG A 187 28.06 -26.64 -10.76
CA ARG A 187 26.80 -27.31 -11.12
C ARG A 187 25.71 -27.16 -10.06
N ALA A 188 26.06 -27.26 -8.78
CA ALA A 188 25.13 -27.05 -7.69
C ALA A 188 24.57 -25.61 -7.70
N ILE A 189 25.45 -24.62 -7.88
CA ILE A 189 25.09 -23.21 -8.00
C ILE A 189 24.21 -22.99 -9.23
N ALA A 190 24.48 -23.64 -10.37
CA ALA A 190 23.63 -23.54 -11.56
C ALA A 190 22.20 -24.01 -11.31
N VAL A 191 22.03 -25.11 -10.57
CA VAL A 191 20.70 -25.60 -10.16
C VAL A 191 20.03 -24.59 -9.24
N VAL A 192 20.73 -24.10 -8.21
CA VAL A 192 20.20 -23.09 -7.29
C VAL A 192 19.77 -21.83 -8.05
N PHE A 193 20.61 -21.28 -8.93
CA PHE A 193 20.26 -20.12 -9.77
C PHE A 193 19.01 -20.37 -10.60
N SER A 194 18.90 -21.54 -11.21
CA SER A 194 17.73 -21.89 -12.04
C SER A 194 16.43 -21.85 -11.21
N LEU A 195 16.49 -22.34 -9.97
CA LEU A 195 15.37 -22.28 -9.02
C LEU A 195 15.10 -20.84 -8.53
N LEU A 196 16.14 -20.04 -8.30
CA LEU A 196 16.01 -18.62 -7.91
C LEU A 196 15.33 -17.81 -9.02
N PHE A 197 15.79 -17.93 -10.27
CA PHE A 197 15.14 -17.27 -11.41
C PHE A 197 13.68 -17.69 -11.56
N ALA A 198 13.41 -19.00 -11.45
CA ALA A 198 12.06 -19.52 -11.52
C ALA A 198 11.16 -18.95 -10.41
N HIS A 199 11.68 -18.85 -9.19
CA HIS A 199 10.97 -18.23 -8.07
C HIS A 199 10.67 -16.75 -8.35
N ILE A 200 11.66 -15.96 -8.75
CA ILE A 200 11.51 -14.52 -9.02
C ILE A 200 10.49 -14.26 -10.14
N ILE A 201 10.63 -14.95 -11.28
CA ILE A 201 9.77 -14.73 -12.44
C ILE A 201 8.33 -15.21 -12.19
N SER A 202 8.15 -16.35 -11.51
CA SER A 202 6.81 -16.86 -11.19
C SER A 202 6.04 -15.95 -10.24
N HIS A 203 6.70 -15.28 -9.29
CA HIS A 203 6.02 -14.34 -8.38
C HIS A 203 5.59 -13.05 -9.09
N ASN A 204 6.19 -12.72 -10.23
CA ASN A 204 5.80 -11.60 -11.09
C ASN A 204 4.79 -11.98 -12.20
N TRP A 205 4.00 -13.04 -11.98
CA TRP A 205 2.95 -13.50 -12.90
C TRP A 205 2.01 -12.37 -13.36
N GLY A 206 1.71 -11.42 -12.46
CA GLY A 206 0.78 -10.33 -12.76
C GLY A 206 1.26 -9.40 -13.86
N GLN A 207 2.56 -9.08 -13.91
CA GLN A 207 3.14 -8.26 -14.99
C GLN A 207 3.13 -9.01 -16.32
N ILE A 208 3.40 -10.31 -16.28
CA ILE A 208 3.41 -11.16 -17.47
C ILE A 208 2.00 -11.26 -18.07
N LEU A 209 0.96 -11.42 -17.24
CA LEU A 209 -0.42 -11.43 -17.74
C LEU A 209 -0.84 -10.08 -18.32
N GLN A 210 -0.49 -8.97 -17.65
CA GLN A 210 -0.77 -7.62 -18.14
C GLN A 210 -0.11 -7.34 -19.51
N TYR A 211 1.11 -7.85 -19.75
CA TYR A 211 1.79 -7.75 -21.04
C TYR A 211 1.01 -8.43 -22.18
N PHE A 212 0.34 -9.56 -21.91
CA PHE A 212 -0.44 -10.28 -22.91
C PHE A 212 -1.87 -9.74 -23.10
N ALA A 213 -2.38 -8.94 -22.16
CA ALA A 213 -3.74 -8.40 -22.21
C ALA A 213 -3.83 -6.86 -22.01
N PRO A 214 -2.93 -6.04 -22.57
CA PRO A 214 -2.83 -4.62 -22.22
C PRO A 214 -4.04 -3.81 -22.68
N THR A 215 -4.26 -2.68 -22.02
CA THR A 215 -5.24 -1.66 -22.42
C THR A 215 -4.51 -0.34 -22.65
N SER A 216 -4.76 0.35 -23.75
CA SER A 216 -4.13 1.64 -24.04
C SER A 216 -4.64 2.72 -23.10
N PHE A 217 -3.76 3.63 -22.71
CA PHE A 217 -4.13 4.84 -21.96
C PHE A 217 -4.70 5.93 -22.87
N ASN A 218 -4.59 5.78 -24.19
CA ASN A 218 -4.88 6.80 -25.21
C ASN A 218 -4.14 8.12 -24.93
N ALA A 219 -2.99 8.02 -24.27
CA ALA A 219 -2.12 9.12 -23.91
C ALA A 219 -0.68 8.69 -24.13
N THR A 220 0.13 9.58 -24.71
CA THR A 220 1.51 9.27 -25.13
C THR A 220 2.50 10.16 -24.40
N GLU A 221 3.63 9.61 -24.01
CA GLU A 221 4.71 10.46 -23.49
C GLU A 221 5.48 11.18 -24.61
N PRO A 222 5.95 12.43 -24.40
CA PRO A 222 6.45 13.25 -25.51
C PRO A 222 7.88 12.97 -26.02
N LEU A 223 8.68 12.14 -25.35
CA LEU A 223 10.08 11.89 -25.70
C LEU A 223 10.24 10.78 -26.75
N PHE A 224 9.60 9.62 -26.56
CA PHE A 224 9.62 8.51 -27.52
C PHE A 224 8.30 8.32 -28.26
N ASN A 225 7.26 9.11 -27.93
CA ASN A 225 5.93 9.07 -28.54
C ASN A 225 5.28 7.69 -28.44
N GLN A 226 5.51 7.00 -27.32
CA GLN A 226 4.89 5.72 -26.99
C GLN A 226 3.68 5.95 -26.09
N ASP A 227 2.65 5.13 -26.25
CA ASP A 227 1.51 5.12 -25.32
C ASP A 227 1.97 4.75 -23.91
N ILE A 228 1.36 5.32 -22.89
CA ILE A 228 1.71 5.08 -21.48
C ILE A 228 1.57 3.60 -21.10
N SER A 229 0.71 2.83 -21.79
CA SER A 229 0.61 1.37 -21.65
C SER A 229 1.92 0.63 -21.94
N PHE A 230 2.79 1.15 -22.81
CA PHE A 230 4.12 0.58 -23.04
C PHE A 230 4.93 0.59 -21.75
N TYR A 231 4.91 1.70 -21.02
CA TYR A 231 5.68 1.92 -19.80
C TYR A 231 5.11 1.15 -18.60
N ILE A 232 3.79 1.03 -18.52
CA ILE A 232 3.12 0.36 -17.39
C ILE A 232 3.05 -1.17 -17.58
N PHE A 233 2.81 -1.66 -18.80
CA PHE A 233 2.60 -3.10 -19.04
C PHE A 233 3.75 -3.78 -19.77
N SER A 234 4.37 -3.13 -20.76
CA SER A 234 5.34 -3.79 -21.65
C SER A 234 6.78 -3.71 -21.16
N LEU A 235 7.22 -2.52 -20.76
CA LEU A 235 8.59 -2.29 -20.28
C LEU A 235 8.91 -3.16 -19.06
N PRO A 236 8.02 -3.34 -18.05
CA PRO A 236 8.30 -4.20 -16.92
C PRO A 236 8.52 -5.66 -17.30
N PHE A 237 7.76 -6.19 -18.27
CA PHE A 237 7.98 -7.53 -18.79
C PHE A 237 9.36 -7.69 -19.45
N TRP A 238 9.80 -6.70 -20.24
CA TRP A 238 11.13 -6.71 -20.84
C TRP A 238 12.25 -6.57 -19.80
N GLU A 239 12.06 -5.78 -18.75
CA GLU A 239 13.00 -5.67 -17.62
C GLU A 239 13.10 -7.00 -16.84
N LEU A 240 11.99 -7.72 -16.62
CA LEU A 240 12.02 -9.07 -16.04
C LEU A 240 12.78 -10.07 -16.93
N LEU A 241 12.57 -9.99 -18.24
CA LEU A 241 13.29 -10.83 -19.20
C LEU A 241 14.78 -10.49 -19.23
N GLU A 242 15.14 -9.20 -19.14
CA GLU A 242 16.52 -8.73 -18.99
C GLU A 242 17.14 -9.30 -17.72
N LEU A 243 16.46 -9.18 -16.58
CA LEU A 243 16.92 -9.69 -15.29
C LEU A 243 17.23 -11.18 -15.33
N TRP A 244 16.34 -11.97 -15.96
CA TRP A 244 16.52 -13.41 -16.10
C TRP A 244 17.66 -13.75 -17.06
N LEU A 245 17.61 -13.25 -18.30
CA LEU A 245 18.56 -13.64 -19.34
C LEU A 245 19.97 -13.08 -19.08
N LEU A 246 20.10 -11.82 -18.67
CA LEU A 246 21.41 -11.22 -18.40
C LEU A 246 22.10 -11.95 -17.25
N GLY A 247 21.37 -12.25 -16.17
CA GLY A 247 21.88 -13.04 -15.05
C GLY A 247 22.30 -14.45 -15.46
N LEU A 248 21.46 -15.16 -16.21
CA LEU A 248 21.70 -16.51 -16.69
C LEU A 248 22.97 -16.58 -17.55
N PHE A 249 23.10 -15.68 -18.53
CA PHE A 249 24.25 -15.65 -19.44
C PHE A 249 25.53 -15.17 -18.74
N LEU A 250 25.44 -14.16 -17.88
CA LEU A 250 26.58 -13.67 -17.12
C LEU A 250 27.15 -14.76 -16.20
N TYR A 251 26.29 -15.41 -15.41
CA TYR A 251 26.67 -16.53 -14.56
C TYR A 251 27.32 -17.65 -15.37
N THR A 252 26.69 -18.08 -16.47
CA THR A 252 27.20 -19.16 -17.32
C THR A 252 28.56 -18.80 -17.92
N LEU A 253 28.73 -17.55 -18.37
CA LEU A 253 30.00 -17.07 -18.94
C LEU A 253 31.14 -17.15 -17.92
N ILE A 254 30.90 -16.69 -16.70
CA ILE A 254 31.89 -16.72 -15.61
C ILE A 254 32.21 -18.16 -15.22
N ALA A 255 31.18 -19.00 -15.05
CA ALA A 255 31.35 -20.39 -14.63
C ALA A 255 32.11 -21.22 -15.68
N VAL A 256 31.83 -21.01 -16.97
CA VAL A 256 32.58 -21.65 -18.09
C VAL A 256 34.02 -21.12 -18.14
N ALA A 257 34.22 -19.80 -18.03
CA ALA A 257 35.55 -19.21 -18.01
C ALA A 257 36.39 -19.73 -16.84
N LEU A 258 35.80 -19.84 -15.64
CA LEU A 258 36.44 -20.39 -14.45
C LEU A 258 36.77 -21.88 -14.63
N THR A 259 35.85 -22.67 -15.18
CA THR A 259 36.10 -24.10 -15.48
C THR A 259 37.31 -24.29 -16.39
N TYR A 260 37.45 -23.44 -17.42
CA TYR A 260 38.60 -23.48 -18.30
C TYR A 260 39.88 -22.96 -17.65
N LEU A 261 39.82 -21.86 -16.90
CA LEU A 261 40.96 -21.28 -16.18
C LEU A 261 41.54 -22.26 -15.15
N LEU A 262 40.69 -23.03 -14.47
CA LEU A 262 41.07 -24.01 -13.45
C LEU A 262 41.44 -25.39 -14.01
N SER A 263 41.27 -25.62 -15.32
CA SER A 263 41.53 -26.93 -15.94
C SER A 263 43.03 -27.29 -15.95
N GLY A 264 43.37 -28.59 -16.10
CA GLY A 264 44.76 -29.05 -16.18
C GLY A 264 45.62 -28.80 -14.93
N GLN A 265 45.00 -28.69 -13.74
CA GLN A 265 45.67 -28.32 -12.49
C GLN A 265 46.41 -26.96 -12.57
N SER A 266 45.87 -25.99 -13.31
CA SER A 266 46.54 -24.67 -13.51
C SER A 266 46.87 -23.93 -12.21
N LEU A 267 46.06 -24.09 -11.14
CA LEU A 267 46.36 -23.54 -9.81
C LEU A 267 47.48 -24.31 -9.09
N GLY A 268 47.49 -25.64 -9.17
CA GLY A 268 48.48 -26.50 -8.50
C GLY A 268 49.86 -26.49 -9.18
N SER A 269 49.88 -26.38 -10.50
CA SER A 269 51.11 -26.29 -11.31
C SER A 269 51.63 -24.86 -11.48
N GLY A 270 50.81 -23.85 -11.16
CA GLY A 270 51.17 -22.44 -11.25
C GLY A 270 51.31 -21.89 -12.66
N ILE A 271 50.86 -22.61 -13.69
CA ILE A 271 50.96 -22.22 -15.10
C ILE A 271 49.64 -22.54 -15.80
N PHE A 272 49.03 -21.53 -16.42
CA PHE A 272 47.88 -21.72 -17.31
C PHE A 272 48.35 -21.72 -18.78
N PRO A 273 48.13 -22.80 -19.55
CA PRO A 273 48.63 -22.97 -20.92
C PRO A 273 47.91 -22.08 -21.96
N GLY A 274 46.84 -21.40 -21.56
CA GLY A 274 45.97 -20.63 -22.46
C GLY A 274 44.77 -21.44 -22.96
N PHE A 275 43.74 -20.74 -23.43
CA PHE A 275 42.53 -21.38 -23.93
C PHE A 275 42.77 -22.15 -25.23
N SER A 276 42.31 -23.40 -25.30
CA SER A 276 42.37 -24.23 -26.50
C SER A 276 41.42 -23.71 -27.59
N SER A 277 41.59 -24.18 -28.84
CA SER A 277 40.74 -23.77 -29.96
C SER A 277 39.23 -24.04 -29.70
N PRO A 278 38.80 -25.22 -29.22
CA PRO A 278 37.41 -25.45 -28.83
C PRO A 278 36.93 -24.57 -27.66
N GLN A 279 37.77 -24.35 -26.65
CA GLN A 279 37.43 -23.49 -25.50
C GLN A 279 37.20 -22.04 -25.91
N GLN A 280 38.06 -21.50 -26.79
CA GLN A 280 37.92 -20.16 -27.34
C GLN A 280 36.64 -20.02 -28.18
N ARG A 281 36.31 -21.02 -29.00
CA ARG A 281 35.07 -21.03 -29.80
C ARG A 281 33.83 -20.98 -28.90
N HIS A 282 33.82 -21.76 -27.83
CA HIS A 282 32.73 -21.77 -26.86
C HIS A 282 32.61 -20.40 -26.14
N LEU A 283 33.72 -19.86 -25.65
CA LEU A 283 33.73 -18.55 -24.98
C LEU A 283 33.29 -17.41 -25.92
N TYR A 284 33.72 -17.38 -27.18
CA TYR A 284 33.26 -16.36 -28.12
C TYR A 284 31.74 -16.47 -28.39
N GLY A 285 31.19 -17.67 -28.40
CA GLY A 285 29.76 -17.87 -28.66
C GLY A 285 28.94 -17.33 -27.51
N LEU A 286 29.34 -17.72 -26.30
CA LEU A 286 28.68 -17.31 -25.07
C LEU A 286 28.86 -15.80 -24.81
N SER A 287 30.05 -15.24 -25.02
CA SER A 287 30.28 -13.80 -24.94
C SER A 287 29.53 -13.02 -26.02
N GLY A 288 29.42 -13.56 -27.25
CA GLY A 288 28.67 -12.93 -28.33
C GLY A 288 27.18 -12.82 -28.01
N LEU A 289 26.58 -13.90 -27.50
CA LEU A 289 25.19 -13.90 -27.04
C LEU A 289 24.99 -12.99 -25.81
N PHE A 290 25.93 -13.02 -24.86
CA PHE A 290 25.90 -12.09 -23.73
C PHE A 290 25.96 -10.62 -24.19
N MET A 291 26.79 -10.28 -25.16
CA MET A 291 26.86 -8.93 -25.71
C MET A 291 25.56 -8.52 -26.46
N LEU A 292 24.80 -9.45 -27.04
CA LEU A 292 23.45 -9.15 -27.56
C LEU A 292 22.50 -8.75 -26.44
N LEU A 293 22.55 -9.46 -25.30
CA LEU A 293 21.73 -9.13 -24.13
C LEU A 293 22.15 -7.81 -23.50
N VAL A 294 23.45 -7.51 -23.46
CA VAL A 294 23.94 -6.19 -23.04
C VAL A 294 23.47 -5.08 -23.99
N ALA A 295 23.43 -5.34 -25.30
CA ALA A 295 22.84 -4.40 -26.25
C ALA A 295 21.34 -4.19 -26.01
N LEU A 296 20.59 -5.27 -25.77
CA LEU A 296 19.18 -5.18 -25.40
C LEU A 296 18.99 -4.37 -24.12
N SER A 297 19.80 -4.63 -23.09
CA SER A 297 19.79 -3.92 -21.80
C SER A 297 19.95 -2.41 -21.99
N TYR A 298 21.03 -1.94 -22.64
CA TYR A 298 21.19 -0.50 -22.93
C TYR A 298 20.11 0.05 -23.87
N GLY A 299 19.55 -0.78 -24.74
CA GLY A 299 18.41 -0.43 -25.59
C GLY A 299 17.16 -0.13 -24.76
N LEU A 300 16.88 -0.94 -23.74
CA LEU A 300 15.78 -0.77 -22.79
C LEU A 300 16.03 0.39 -21.81
N SER A 301 17.27 0.56 -21.33
CA SER A 301 17.64 1.66 -20.41
C SER A 301 17.35 3.06 -20.97
N ARG A 302 17.21 3.20 -22.30
CA ARG A 302 16.78 4.45 -22.94
C ARG A 302 15.37 4.84 -22.52
N TYR A 303 14.45 3.88 -22.43
CA TYR A 303 13.07 4.12 -22.02
C TYR A 303 12.95 4.39 -20.53
N GLU A 304 13.89 3.90 -19.71
CA GLU A 304 13.91 4.19 -18.27
C GLU A 304 14.27 5.66 -17.94
N LEU A 305 14.81 6.43 -18.90
CA LEU A 305 15.15 7.84 -18.67
C LEU A 305 13.95 8.68 -18.26
N VAL A 306 12.73 8.28 -18.62
CA VAL A 306 11.48 8.94 -18.21
C VAL A 306 11.17 8.82 -16.71
N TYR A 307 11.97 8.03 -15.97
CA TYR A 307 11.91 7.86 -14.51
C TYR A 307 13.12 8.45 -13.78
N SER A 308 13.96 9.23 -14.48
CA SER A 308 15.18 9.81 -13.92
C SER A 308 14.89 10.76 -12.75
N GLN A 309 15.71 10.69 -11.70
CA GLN A 309 15.67 11.59 -10.54
C GLN A 309 16.81 12.62 -10.56
N ARG A 310 17.56 12.71 -11.66
CA ARG A 310 18.79 13.52 -11.74
C ARG A 310 18.54 15.03 -11.84
N GLY A 311 17.44 15.42 -12.46
CA GLY A 311 17.11 16.81 -12.73
C GLY A 311 16.45 17.53 -11.55
N VAL A 312 16.00 18.76 -11.80
CA VAL A 312 15.21 19.58 -10.86
C VAL A 312 13.84 18.93 -10.57
N THR A 313 13.35 18.15 -11.53
CA THR A 313 12.06 17.47 -11.52
C THR A 313 12.22 16.00 -11.87
N TYR A 314 11.21 15.20 -11.52
CA TYR A 314 11.16 13.79 -11.86
C TYR A 314 10.91 13.58 -13.36
N GLY A 315 11.67 12.67 -13.98
CA GLY A 315 11.62 12.35 -15.39
C GLY A 315 12.89 12.75 -16.15
N ALA A 316 12.89 12.53 -17.48
CA ALA A 316 14.09 12.74 -18.29
C ALA A 316 14.44 14.24 -18.35
N SER A 317 15.60 14.59 -17.78
CA SER A 317 16.14 15.95 -17.75
C SER A 317 16.82 16.35 -19.07
N TYR A 318 17.25 17.61 -19.18
CA TYR A 318 18.06 18.06 -20.32
C TYR A 318 19.31 17.19 -20.53
N THR A 319 20.03 16.90 -19.44
CA THR A 319 21.23 16.06 -19.46
C THR A 319 20.92 14.64 -19.94
N ASP A 320 19.77 14.09 -19.52
CA ASP A 320 19.38 12.73 -19.90
C ASP A 320 19.08 12.63 -21.39
N VAL A 321 18.35 13.60 -21.95
CA VAL A 321 17.96 13.59 -23.36
C VAL A 321 19.13 13.93 -24.29
N THR A 322 19.98 14.88 -23.91
CA THR A 322 21.04 15.37 -24.81
C THR A 322 22.38 14.64 -24.66
N ALA A 323 22.65 14.02 -23.51
CA ALA A 323 23.92 13.34 -23.24
C ALA A 323 23.72 11.83 -23.09
N VAL A 324 22.84 11.41 -22.16
CA VAL A 324 22.72 10.00 -21.77
C VAL A 324 22.04 9.18 -22.87
N LEU A 325 20.94 9.67 -23.45
CA LEU A 325 20.22 8.97 -24.51
C LEU A 325 21.10 8.67 -25.74
N PRO A 326 21.90 9.62 -26.28
CA PRO A 326 22.91 9.32 -27.30
C PRO A 326 23.97 8.33 -26.82
N ALA A 327 24.43 8.44 -25.58
CA ALA A 327 25.45 7.54 -25.03
C ALA A 327 24.95 6.09 -24.92
N TYR A 328 23.71 5.89 -24.46
CA TYR A 328 23.05 4.57 -24.42
C TYR A 328 22.81 4.01 -25.81
N THR A 329 22.43 4.87 -26.76
CA THR A 329 22.31 4.48 -28.17
C THR A 329 23.65 4.02 -28.74
N PHE A 330 24.74 4.74 -28.45
CA PHE A 330 26.09 4.33 -28.84
C PHE A 330 26.53 3.02 -28.18
N CYS A 331 26.30 2.86 -26.88
CA CYS A 331 26.58 1.62 -26.15
C CYS A 331 25.81 0.43 -26.74
N THR A 332 24.55 0.65 -27.13
CA THR A 332 23.72 -0.36 -27.80
C THR A 332 24.34 -0.79 -29.13
N ILE A 333 24.64 0.17 -30.02
CA ILE A 333 25.22 -0.11 -31.35
C ILE A 333 26.60 -0.76 -31.24
N PHE A 334 27.43 -0.30 -30.29
CA PHE A 334 28.76 -0.87 -30.08
C PHE A 334 28.67 -2.30 -29.52
N ALA A 335 27.76 -2.56 -28.59
CA ALA A 335 27.49 -3.90 -28.08
C ALA A 335 26.99 -4.84 -29.18
N LEU A 336 26.05 -4.39 -30.04
CA LEU A 336 25.59 -5.16 -31.21
C LEU A 336 26.72 -5.49 -32.17
N SER A 337 27.59 -4.52 -32.45
CA SER A 337 28.74 -4.70 -33.34
C SER A 337 29.73 -5.72 -32.77
N LEU A 338 30.00 -5.65 -31.47
CA LEU A 338 30.87 -6.61 -30.77
C LEU A 338 30.23 -8.00 -30.73
N ALA A 339 28.93 -8.09 -30.45
CA ALA A 339 28.18 -9.33 -30.48
C ALA A 339 28.25 -10.02 -31.84
N PHE A 340 27.95 -9.28 -32.92
CA PHE A 340 28.02 -9.80 -34.29
C PHE A 340 29.44 -10.26 -34.63
N TYR A 341 30.47 -9.49 -34.26
CA TYR A 341 31.86 -9.88 -34.47
C TYR A 341 32.25 -11.16 -33.72
N LEU A 342 31.83 -11.31 -32.47
CA LEU A 342 32.10 -12.50 -31.65
C LEU A 342 31.33 -13.73 -32.16
N LEU A 343 30.06 -13.59 -32.56
CA LEU A 343 29.26 -14.67 -33.16
C LEU A 343 29.78 -15.05 -34.55
N TRP A 344 30.17 -14.09 -35.37
CA TRP A 344 30.84 -14.37 -36.64
C TRP A 344 32.12 -15.18 -36.45
N ARG A 345 32.93 -14.82 -35.43
CA ARG A 345 34.15 -15.56 -35.05
C ARG A 345 33.87 -17.01 -34.63
N THR A 346 32.69 -17.31 -34.09
CA THR A 346 32.35 -18.67 -33.65
C THR A 346 31.90 -19.55 -34.80
N LEU A 347 31.23 -18.95 -35.79
CA LEU A 347 30.77 -19.61 -37.01
C LEU A 347 31.92 -19.77 -38.01
N ALA A 348 32.62 -18.68 -38.35
CA ALA A 348 33.75 -18.63 -39.29
C ALA A 348 35.10 -18.94 -38.59
N TRP A 349 35.17 -20.06 -37.89
CA TRP A 349 36.28 -20.40 -37.00
C TRP A 349 37.63 -20.52 -37.73
N LYS A 350 38.60 -19.68 -37.38
CA LYS A 350 40.00 -19.74 -37.86
C LYS A 350 40.99 -19.79 -36.67
N PRO A 351 41.70 -20.91 -36.44
CA PRO A 351 42.49 -21.16 -35.22
C PRO A 351 43.81 -20.39 -35.09
N GLN A 352 44.17 -19.52 -36.04
CA GLN A 352 45.39 -18.69 -35.96
C GLN A 352 45.15 -17.34 -36.66
N SER A 353 44.66 -16.35 -35.92
CA SER A 353 44.40 -15.00 -36.44
C SER A 353 45.14 -13.97 -35.59
N ARG A 354 45.96 -13.11 -36.22
CA ARG A 354 46.70 -12.01 -35.56
C ARG A 354 45.77 -11.03 -34.83
N TYR A 355 44.49 -11.00 -35.21
CA TYR A 355 43.49 -10.07 -34.70
C TYR A 355 42.89 -10.45 -33.33
N ARG A 356 43.41 -11.47 -32.63
CA ARG A 356 42.90 -11.92 -31.31
C ARG A 356 43.00 -10.86 -30.21
N ARG A 357 44.05 -10.03 -30.24
CA ARG A 357 44.26 -8.96 -29.23
C ARG A 357 43.21 -7.86 -29.33
N PHE A 358 42.68 -7.61 -30.51
CA PHE A 358 41.65 -6.58 -30.72
C PHE A 358 40.37 -6.86 -29.93
N ILE A 359 40.05 -8.12 -29.59
CA ILE A 359 38.86 -8.45 -28.79
C ILE A 359 39.00 -7.93 -27.36
N PHE A 360 40.16 -8.14 -26.73
CA PHE A 360 40.40 -7.66 -25.38
C PHE A 360 40.44 -6.12 -25.36
N TYR A 361 41.01 -5.49 -26.40
CA TYR A 361 40.96 -4.04 -26.54
C TYR A 361 39.54 -3.52 -26.79
N SER A 362 38.73 -4.18 -27.61
CA SER A 362 37.35 -3.75 -27.87
C SER A 362 36.46 -3.91 -26.66
N LEU A 363 36.60 -5.01 -25.90
CA LEU A 363 35.85 -5.23 -24.65
C LEU A 363 36.30 -4.25 -23.56
N GLY A 364 37.61 -4.00 -23.44
CA GLY A 364 38.14 -2.98 -22.53
C GLY A 364 37.68 -1.57 -22.89
N LEU A 365 37.71 -1.22 -24.18
CA LEU A 365 37.17 0.05 -24.67
C LEU A 365 35.66 0.17 -24.40
N TYR A 366 34.90 -0.91 -24.63
CA TYR A 366 33.48 -0.94 -24.31
C TYR A 366 33.22 -0.64 -22.84
N LEU A 367 33.97 -1.26 -21.93
CA LEU A 367 33.84 -1.01 -20.50
C LEU A 367 34.19 0.44 -20.13
N VAL A 368 35.23 1.02 -20.74
CA VAL A 368 35.57 2.44 -20.56
C VAL A 368 34.45 3.36 -21.06
N VAL A 369 33.87 3.06 -22.22
CA VAL A 369 32.75 3.81 -22.79
C VAL A 369 31.53 3.75 -21.88
N VAL A 370 31.20 2.58 -21.33
CA VAL A 370 30.10 2.40 -20.38
C VAL A 370 30.30 3.27 -19.13
N VAL A 371 31.48 3.20 -18.51
CA VAL A 371 31.81 4.01 -17.32
C VAL A 371 31.75 5.51 -17.66
N ALA A 372 32.25 5.90 -18.83
CA ALA A 372 32.18 7.28 -19.28
C ALA A 372 30.74 7.75 -19.54
N ALA A 373 29.90 6.90 -20.12
CA ALA A 373 28.49 7.18 -20.41
C ALA A 373 27.64 7.33 -19.14
N ASP A 374 27.84 6.45 -18.16
CA ASP A 374 27.03 6.42 -16.93
C ASP A 374 27.45 7.48 -15.90
N ILE A 375 28.75 7.81 -15.82
CA ILE A 375 29.29 8.68 -14.76
C ILE A 375 29.81 10.00 -15.31
N PHE A 376 30.75 9.94 -16.26
CA PHE A 376 31.52 11.12 -16.65
C PHE A 376 30.72 12.12 -17.49
N LEU A 377 30.12 11.64 -18.58
CA LEU A 377 29.38 12.44 -19.55
C LEU A 377 28.20 13.23 -18.91
N PRO A 378 27.26 12.60 -18.17
CA PRO A 378 26.15 13.34 -17.58
C PRO A 378 26.62 14.37 -16.56
N THR A 379 27.63 14.04 -15.75
CA THR A 379 28.20 14.96 -14.76
C THR A 379 28.76 16.22 -15.44
N VAL A 380 29.54 16.06 -16.50
CA VAL A 380 30.13 17.19 -17.24
C VAL A 380 29.05 18.08 -17.85
N VAL A 381 28.04 17.49 -18.50
CA VAL A 381 26.94 18.25 -19.10
C VAL A 381 26.11 18.98 -18.05
N GLN A 382 25.80 18.33 -16.93
CA GLN A 382 25.05 18.95 -15.84
C GLN A 382 25.78 20.18 -15.28
N TYR A 383 27.07 20.05 -14.95
CA TYR A 383 27.84 21.13 -14.34
C TYR A 383 28.19 22.26 -15.31
N LEU A 384 28.56 21.95 -16.56
CA LEU A 384 29.06 22.96 -17.50
C LEU A 384 27.98 23.60 -18.37
N ILE A 385 26.87 22.90 -18.64
CA ILE A 385 25.84 23.36 -19.59
C ILE A 385 24.53 23.67 -18.88
N VAL A 386 24.06 22.76 -18.01
CA VAL A 386 22.74 22.88 -17.37
C VAL A 386 22.75 23.88 -16.23
N GLN A 387 23.54 23.65 -15.18
CA GLN A 387 23.53 24.50 -13.98
C GLN A 387 23.68 26.00 -14.24
N PRO A 388 24.55 26.47 -15.17
CA PRO A 388 24.64 27.91 -15.47
C PRO A 388 23.37 28.52 -16.09
N ASN A 389 22.52 27.72 -16.75
CA ASN A 389 21.31 28.14 -17.45
C ASN A 389 20.13 27.18 -17.15
N GLU A 390 19.98 26.75 -15.90
CA GLU A 390 19.16 25.59 -15.54
C GLU A 390 17.69 25.77 -15.92
N LEU A 391 17.08 26.91 -15.55
CA LEU A 391 15.69 27.22 -15.88
C LEU A 391 15.42 27.12 -17.39
N GLN A 392 16.25 27.75 -18.23
CA GLN A 392 16.05 27.74 -19.68
C GLN A 392 16.24 26.33 -20.29
N ARG A 393 17.19 25.55 -19.77
CA ARG A 393 17.48 24.19 -20.26
C ARG A 393 16.45 23.17 -19.79
N GLU A 394 15.95 23.32 -18.57
CA GLU A 394 15.03 22.38 -17.93
C GLU A 394 13.54 22.71 -18.17
N GLN A 395 13.19 23.92 -18.61
CA GLN A 395 11.81 24.37 -18.86
C GLN A 395 10.90 23.36 -19.59
N PRO A 396 11.28 22.79 -20.75
CA PRO A 396 10.41 21.84 -21.46
C PRO A 396 10.22 20.51 -20.70
N TYR A 397 11.17 20.13 -19.84
CA TYR A 397 11.09 18.90 -19.04
C TYR A 397 10.24 19.12 -17.80
N ILE A 398 10.37 20.29 -17.14
CA ILE A 398 9.49 20.72 -16.06
C ILE A 398 8.03 20.74 -16.54
N GLN A 399 7.76 21.26 -17.74
CA GLN A 399 6.41 21.27 -18.30
C GLN A 399 5.83 19.85 -18.50
N ARG A 400 6.67 18.88 -18.90
CA ARG A 400 6.26 17.47 -19.03
C ARG A 400 5.93 16.86 -17.67
N THR A 401 6.78 17.09 -16.67
CA THR A 401 6.54 16.61 -15.29
C THR A 401 5.25 17.19 -14.74
N ILE A 402 5.01 18.50 -14.90
CA ILE A 402 3.77 19.15 -14.46
C ILE A 402 2.55 18.48 -15.12
N ALA A 403 2.55 18.36 -16.46
CA ALA A 403 1.42 17.81 -17.19
C ALA A 403 1.14 16.34 -16.82
N LEU A 404 2.17 15.49 -16.86
CA LEU A 404 2.02 14.04 -16.64
C LEU A 404 1.80 13.68 -15.17
N THR A 405 2.33 14.45 -14.21
CA THR A 405 1.98 14.28 -12.80
C THR A 405 0.51 14.66 -12.56
N ARG A 406 0.04 15.78 -13.12
CA ARG A 406 -1.37 16.19 -13.00
C ARG A 406 -2.30 15.14 -13.59
N GLN A 407 -1.99 14.59 -14.75
CA GLN A 407 -2.74 13.49 -15.36
C GLN A 407 -2.70 12.23 -14.49
N ALA A 408 -1.52 11.80 -14.02
CA ALA A 408 -1.36 10.55 -13.27
C ALA A 408 -2.11 10.52 -11.94
N PHE A 409 -2.36 11.68 -11.32
CA PHE A 409 -3.10 11.82 -10.07
C PHE A 409 -4.51 12.42 -10.24
N ALA A 410 -5.01 12.54 -11.48
CA ALA A 410 -6.31 13.13 -11.81
C ALA A 410 -6.52 14.54 -11.24
N LEU A 411 -5.47 15.38 -11.30
CA LEU A 411 -5.50 16.78 -10.86
C LEU A 411 -5.96 17.75 -11.97
N GLU A 412 -6.12 17.25 -13.20
CA GLU A 412 -6.60 18.02 -14.35
C GLU A 412 -8.12 18.23 -14.33
N ASP A 413 -8.85 17.29 -13.72
CA ASP A 413 -10.32 17.34 -13.59
C ASP A 413 -10.81 18.13 -12.37
N ILE A 414 -9.91 18.85 -11.70
CA ILE A 414 -10.23 19.71 -10.56
C ILE A 414 -10.78 21.04 -11.07
N ASP A 415 -12.03 21.34 -10.77
CA ASP A 415 -12.64 22.63 -11.10
C ASP A 415 -12.22 23.69 -10.06
N ALA A 416 -11.42 24.66 -10.51
CA ALA A 416 -10.86 25.71 -9.66
C ALA A 416 -11.70 26.98 -9.74
N GLN A 417 -12.19 27.44 -8.59
CA GLN A 417 -13.06 28.60 -8.47
C GLN A 417 -12.50 29.60 -7.44
N THR A 418 -12.69 30.89 -7.67
CA THR A 418 -12.33 31.89 -6.66
C THR A 418 -13.45 32.02 -5.64
N PHE A 419 -13.13 31.88 -4.36
CA PHE A 419 -14.06 32.11 -3.25
C PHE A 419 -13.58 33.31 -2.43
N SER A 420 -14.36 34.39 -2.48
CA SER A 420 -14.10 35.62 -1.74
C SER A 420 -15.11 35.72 -0.60
N PRO A 421 -14.76 35.30 0.63
CA PRO A 421 -15.70 35.39 1.74
C PRO A 421 -16.01 36.86 2.01
N THR A 422 -17.28 37.24 2.11
CA THR A 422 -17.70 38.62 2.38
C THR A 422 -17.69 38.91 3.89
N GLY A 423 -17.98 37.90 4.72
CA GLY A 423 -18.10 38.05 6.18
C GLY A 423 -19.48 38.53 6.62
N ASP A 424 -20.45 38.56 5.71
CA ASP A 424 -21.81 39.01 5.98
C ASP A 424 -22.71 37.82 6.36
N LEU A 425 -22.32 37.03 7.37
CA LEU A 425 -23.15 35.94 7.88
C LEU A 425 -24.17 36.51 8.88
N THR A 426 -25.45 36.19 8.71
CA THR A 426 -26.52 36.57 9.64
C THR A 426 -27.18 35.35 10.27
N GLU A 427 -27.93 35.56 11.36
CA GLU A 427 -28.71 34.49 12.00
C GLU A 427 -29.74 33.87 11.04
N ALA A 428 -30.35 34.68 10.16
CA ALA A 428 -31.28 34.19 9.13
C ALA A 428 -30.61 33.26 8.10
N ASP A 429 -29.31 33.46 7.82
CA ASP A 429 -28.57 32.57 6.92
C ASP A 429 -28.32 31.19 7.58
N LEU A 430 -28.18 31.15 8.91
CA LEU A 430 -28.09 29.89 9.65
C LEU A 430 -29.39 29.11 9.62
N GLU A 431 -30.54 29.79 9.78
CA GLU A 431 -31.86 29.16 9.67
C GLU A 431 -32.11 28.59 8.28
N LYS A 432 -31.66 29.29 7.23
CA LYS A 432 -31.75 28.82 5.85
C LYS A 432 -30.89 27.58 5.59
N ASN A 433 -29.77 27.43 6.31
CA ASN A 433 -28.83 26.32 6.19
C ASN A 433 -28.93 25.35 7.39
N ASP A 434 -30.13 25.17 7.96
CA ASP A 434 -30.37 24.32 9.14
C ASP A 434 -29.87 22.87 8.97
N LEU A 435 -29.91 22.32 7.74
CA LEU A 435 -29.36 20.99 7.47
C LEU A 435 -27.86 20.92 7.70
N THR A 436 -27.10 21.94 7.30
CA THR A 436 -25.65 22.04 7.58
C THR A 436 -25.42 22.16 9.09
N ILE A 437 -26.16 23.05 9.77
CA ILE A 437 -26.00 23.31 11.21
C ILE A 437 -26.28 22.05 12.04
N ARG A 438 -27.34 21.31 11.70
CA ARG A 438 -27.71 20.04 12.35
C ARG A 438 -26.78 18.88 12.04
N ASN A 439 -25.79 19.07 11.17
CA ASN A 439 -24.79 18.05 10.83
C ASN A 439 -23.36 18.51 11.14
N ILE A 440 -23.19 19.65 11.82
CA ILE A 440 -21.89 20.07 12.35
C ILE A 440 -21.41 19.00 13.34
N ARG A 441 -20.30 18.35 13.01
CA ARG A 441 -19.75 17.28 13.82
C ARG A 441 -19.14 17.85 15.10
N LEU A 442 -19.77 17.54 16.23
CA LEU A 442 -19.27 17.82 17.57
C LEU A 442 -18.54 16.63 18.18
N TRP A 443 -18.84 15.40 17.72
CA TRP A 443 -18.16 14.18 18.15
C TRP A 443 -17.05 13.78 17.19
N ASP A 444 -15.83 13.66 17.71
CA ASP A 444 -14.70 13.09 17.00
C ASP A 444 -14.60 11.58 17.28
N GLN A 445 -13.97 10.85 16.35
CA GLN A 445 -13.90 9.38 16.38
C GLN A 445 -13.26 8.85 17.67
N GLN A 446 -12.13 9.43 18.11
CA GLN A 446 -11.38 8.92 19.26
C GLN A 446 -12.13 9.10 20.59
N PRO A 447 -12.65 10.30 20.96
CA PRO A 447 -13.49 10.46 22.14
C PRO A 447 -14.71 9.54 22.15
N LEU A 448 -15.41 9.40 21.01
CA LEU A 448 -16.56 8.52 20.90
C LEU A 448 -16.18 7.05 21.16
N LEU A 449 -15.08 6.58 20.58
CA LEU A 449 -14.59 5.21 20.76
C LEU A 449 -14.25 4.90 22.21
N GLU A 450 -13.58 5.82 22.93
CA GLU A 450 -13.28 5.63 24.36
C GLU A 450 -14.56 5.58 25.18
N THR A 451 -15.56 6.42 24.87
CA THR A 451 -16.86 6.37 25.54
C THR A 451 -17.62 5.07 25.22
N ASN A 452 -17.58 4.58 23.98
CA ASN A 452 -18.17 3.28 23.61
C ASN A 452 -17.51 2.11 24.35
N ARG A 453 -16.19 2.15 24.57
CA ARG A 453 -15.48 1.12 25.36
C ARG A 453 -15.97 1.09 26.81
N GLN A 454 -16.27 2.23 27.41
CA GLN A 454 -16.77 2.29 28.78
C GLN A 454 -18.25 1.92 28.89
N LEU A 455 -19.10 2.43 27.99
CA LEU A 455 -20.55 2.34 28.14
C LEU A 455 -21.19 1.19 27.35
N GLN A 456 -20.63 0.83 26.19
CA GLN A 456 -21.27 -0.02 25.20
C GLN A 456 -20.53 -1.34 24.96
N GLN A 457 -19.35 -1.53 25.57
CA GLN A 457 -18.57 -2.76 25.45
C GLN A 457 -19.23 -3.93 26.21
N ILE A 458 -19.78 -3.68 27.40
CA ILE A 458 -20.57 -4.60 28.24
C ILE A 458 -19.79 -5.81 28.78
N ARG A 459 -18.86 -6.39 28.02
CA ARG A 459 -17.95 -7.48 28.37
C ARG A 459 -16.58 -7.26 27.75
N LEU A 460 -15.53 -7.72 28.44
CA LEU A 460 -14.13 -7.49 28.04
C LEU A 460 -13.76 -8.05 26.66
N TYR A 461 -14.42 -9.12 26.21
CA TYR A 461 -14.17 -9.75 24.92
C TYR A 461 -14.81 -9.04 23.74
N TYR A 462 -15.68 -8.05 23.96
CA TYR A 462 -16.13 -7.16 22.89
C TYR A 462 -15.20 -5.96 22.77
N ARG A 463 -15.06 -5.43 21.56
CA ARG A 463 -14.25 -4.26 21.27
C ARG A 463 -14.84 -3.47 20.09
N PHE A 464 -14.68 -2.16 20.15
CA PHE A 464 -14.94 -1.26 19.03
C PHE A 464 -13.58 -0.89 18.42
N PRO A 465 -13.19 -1.50 17.28
CA PRO A 465 -11.90 -1.23 16.65
C PRO A 465 -11.85 0.18 16.06
N ASP A 466 -12.91 0.59 15.35
CA ASP A 466 -13.04 1.88 14.71
C ASP A 466 -14.47 2.47 14.77
N ALA A 467 -14.60 3.76 14.45
CA ALA A 467 -15.86 4.49 14.36
C ALA A 467 -15.91 5.32 13.06
N ASP A 468 -16.80 4.91 12.16
CA ASP A 468 -16.94 5.44 10.82
C ASP A 468 -17.94 6.57 10.72
N ILE A 469 -17.64 7.54 9.86
CA ILE A 469 -18.55 8.63 9.54
C ILE A 469 -19.32 8.30 8.26
N ASP A 470 -20.64 8.43 8.33
CA ASP A 470 -21.52 8.25 7.18
C ASP A 470 -22.78 9.10 7.30
N ARG A 471 -23.60 9.11 6.24
CA ARG A 471 -24.88 9.80 6.16
C ARG A 471 -26.03 8.82 5.98
N TYR A 472 -27.11 9.06 6.71
CA TYR A 472 -28.33 8.28 6.61
C TYR A 472 -29.51 9.22 6.33
N THR A 473 -30.45 8.75 5.52
CA THR A 473 -31.76 9.38 5.36
C THR A 473 -32.71 8.75 6.36
N LEU A 474 -32.97 9.45 7.47
CA LEU A 474 -33.75 8.96 8.59
C LEU A 474 -35.16 9.55 8.59
N PHE A 475 -36.15 8.81 9.08
CA PHE A 475 -37.49 9.34 9.32
C PHE A 475 -37.46 10.32 10.49
N LYS A 476 -38.17 11.44 10.35
CA LYS A 476 -38.36 12.38 11.46
C LYS A 476 -39.32 11.79 12.49
N GLU A 477 -39.02 12.07 13.76
CA GLU A 477 -39.94 11.76 14.84
C GLU A 477 -41.22 12.59 14.72
N LEU A 478 -42.36 11.92 14.78
CA LEU A 478 -43.66 12.57 14.81
C LEU A 478 -44.05 12.85 16.27
N PRO A 479 -44.74 13.98 16.54
CA PRO A 479 -45.29 14.25 17.86
C PRO A 479 -46.18 13.09 18.34
N ALA A 480 -46.06 12.73 19.62
CA ALA A 480 -46.79 11.61 20.23
C ALA A 480 -48.30 11.72 19.95
N GLY A 481 -48.88 10.67 19.35
CA GLY A 481 -50.31 10.61 18.99
C GLY A 481 -50.63 11.00 17.54
N SER A 482 -49.64 11.35 16.71
CA SER A 482 -49.83 11.58 15.27
C SER A 482 -50.06 10.24 14.54
N PRO A 483 -51.02 10.14 13.60
CA PRO A 483 -51.23 8.91 12.83
C PRO A 483 -49.97 8.58 11.99
N LEU A 484 -49.62 7.30 11.91
CA LEU A 484 -48.59 6.83 10.99
C LEU A 484 -49.06 7.10 9.55
N VAL A 485 -48.36 7.98 8.85
CA VAL A 485 -48.65 8.36 7.45
C VAL A 485 -47.63 7.66 6.55
N ASP A 486 -48.05 7.10 5.42
CA ASP A 486 -47.19 6.38 4.45
C ASP A 486 -46.01 7.21 3.93
N ASN A 487 -46.13 8.56 3.95
CA ASN A 487 -45.07 9.50 3.58
C ASN A 487 -44.52 10.23 4.82
N ARG A 488 -43.90 9.52 5.75
CA ARG A 488 -43.20 10.17 6.87
C ARG A 488 -42.09 11.08 6.32
N PRO A 489 -41.96 12.33 6.80
CA PRO A 489 -40.90 13.20 6.35
C PRO A 489 -39.54 12.62 6.77
N THR A 490 -38.56 12.69 5.88
CA THR A 490 -37.19 12.24 6.14
C THR A 490 -36.26 13.43 6.36
N GLU A 491 -35.13 13.17 7.01
CA GLU A 491 -34.01 14.09 7.14
C GLU A 491 -32.69 13.37 6.90
N ARG A 492 -31.74 14.08 6.28
CA ARG A 492 -30.36 13.60 6.15
C ARG A 492 -29.59 13.90 7.42
N ARG A 493 -28.99 12.87 8.02
CA ARG A 493 -28.18 12.98 9.23
C ARG A 493 -26.84 12.31 9.04
N GLN A 494 -25.79 13.01 9.43
CA GLN A 494 -24.46 12.47 9.58
C GLN A 494 -24.37 11.74 10.92
N VAL A 495 -23.85 10.52 10.89
CA VAL A 495 -23.74 9.63 12.04
C VAL A 495 -22.33 9.06 12.14
N LEU A 496 -21.97 8.67 13.35
CA LEU A 496 -20.84 7.80 13.65
C LEU A 496 -21.36 6.40 13.93
N ILE A 497 -20.91 5.42 13.16
CA ILE A 497 -21.24 4.01 13.32
C ILE A 497 -19.99 3.24 13.77
N ALA A 498 -20.12 2.39 14.80
CA ALA A 498 -18.99 1.60 15.30
C ALA A 498 -19.40 0.14 15.50
N ALA A 499 -18.66 -0.78 14.86
CA ALA A 499 -18.89 -2.21 14.93
C ALA A 499 -18.49 -2.78 16.30
N ARG A 500 -19.33 -3.61 16.91
CA ARG A 500 -18.97 -4.36 18.13
C ARG A 500 -18.39 -5.72 17.74
N GLU A 501 -17.08 -5.79 17.60
CA GLU A 501 -16.35 -7.01 17.24
C GLU A 501 -15.87 -7.81 18.45
N LEU A 502 -15.51 -9.07 18.21
CA LEU A 502 -15.02 -9.98 19.23
C LEU A 502 -13.48 -10.04 19.24
N ASP A 503 -12.88 -9.67 20.36
CA ASP A 503 -11.44 -9.80 20.63
C ASP A 503 -11.19 -10.97 21.61
N TYR A 504 -10.80 -12.12 21.06
CA TYR A 504 -10.54 -13.31 21.88
C TYR A 504 -9.34 -13.13 22.84
N SER A 505 -8.41 -12.24 22.54
CA SER A 505 -7.23 -12.02 23.39
C SER A 505 -7.60 -11.42 24.75
N ALA A 506 -8.74 -10.75 24.84
CA ALA A 506 -9.29 -10.15 26.04
C ALA A 506 -10.11 -11.12 26.91
N VAL A 507 -10.34 -12.36 26.46
CA VAL A 507 -10.94 -13.42 27.29
C VAL A 507 -9.98 -13.78 28.42
N PRO A 508 -10.44 -13.99 29.67
CA PRO A 508 -9.56 -14.36 30.80
C PRO A 508 -8.67 -15.56 30.47
N GLN A 509 -7.40 -15.49 30.87
CA GLN A 509 -6.38 -16.48 30.48
C GLN A 509 -6.77 -17.93 30.83
N GLN A 510 -7.47 -18.14 31.94
CA GLN A 510 -7.96 -19.45 32.38
C GLN A 510 -9.05 -20.02 31.43
N ALA A 511 -9.77 -19.14 30.73
CA ALA A 511 -10.81 -19.47 29.76
C ALA A 511 -10.29 -19.45 28.31
N GLN A 512 -9.00 -19.21 28.07
CA GLN A 512 -8.40 -19.24 26.74
C GLN A 512 -8.13 -20.68 26.24
N THR A 513 -9.17 -21.52 26.26
CA THR A 513 -9.11 -22.91 25.79
C THR A 513 -9.39 -23.03 24.30
N TRP A 514 -8.93 -24.12 23.67
CA TRP A 514 -9.18 -24.40 22.26
C TRP A 514 -10.68 -24.39 21.92
N VAL A 515 -11.52 -25.03 22.74
CA VAL A 515 -12.97 -25.05 22.58
C VAL A 515 -13.55 -23.64 22.61
N ASN A 516 -13.13 -22.82 23.58
CA ASN A 516 -13.61 -21.44 23.69
C ASN A 516 -13.17 -20.61 22.48
N ARG A 517 -11.93 -20.76 22.02
CA ARG A 517 -11.37 -20.00 20.90
C ARG A 517 -12.07 -20.27 19.59
N HIS A 518 -12.41 -21.53 19.34
CA HIS A 518 -12.83 -21.95 18.01
C HIS A 518 -14.31 -22.32 17.91
N LEU A 519 -14.96 -22.72 19.01
CA LEU A 519 -16.34 -23.22 18.99
C LEU A 519 -17.35 -22.31 19.73
N ILE A 520 -16.91 -21.58 20.76
CA ILE A 520 -17.83 -20.75 21.58
C ILE A 520 -17.75 -19.27 21.19
N TYR A 521 -16.57 -18.66 21.30
CA TYR A 521 -16.37 -17.24 21.00
C TYR A 521 -16.08 -17.09 19.51
N THR A 522 -17.14 -17.12 18.70
CA THR A 522 -17.00 -17.17 17.24
C THR A 522 -17.17 -15.81 16.57
N HIS A 523 -18.06 -14.93 17.02
CA HIS A 523 -18.44 -13.71 16.31
C HIS A 523 -18.65 -12.51 17.23
N GLY A 524 -18.56 -11.30 16.65
CA GLY A 524 -19.00 -10.06 17.28
C GLY A 524 -20.50 -9.86 17.15
N TYR A 525 -21.06 -8.90 17.88
CA TYR A 525 -22.51 -8.72 17.95
C TYR A 525 -22.93 -7.26 18.10
N GLY A 526 -23.58 -6.73 17.06
CA GLY A 526 -24.18 -5.40 17.06
C GLY A 526 -23.23 -4.29 16.65
N PHE A 527 -23.76 -3.08 16.68
CA PHE A 527 -23.04 -1.84 16.43
C PHE A 527 -23.69 -0.72 17.24
N THR A 528 -22.97 0.37 17.41
CA THR A 528 -23.53 1.63 17.95
C THR A 528 -23.65 2.63 16.82
N MET A 529 -24.72 3.42 16.83
CA MET A 529 -24.91 4.53 15.90
C MET A 529 -25.22 5.80 16.69
N SER A 530 -24.43 6.85 16.50
CA SER A 530 -24.56 8.13 17.19
C SER A 530 -24.65 9.27 16.20
N PRO A 531 -25.64 10.18 16.29
CA PRO A 531 -25.59 11.44 15.54
C PRO A 531 -24.33 12.24 15.89
N VAL A 532 -23.76 12.91 14.90
CA VAL A 532 -22.50 13.64 15.10
C VAL A 532 -22.64 14.95 15.89
N ASN A 533 -23.84 15.53 15.93
CA ASN A 533 -24.07 16.89 16.43
C ASN A 533 -24.82 16.94 17.77
N THR A 534 -25.40 15.84 18.27
CA THR A 534 -26.17 15.86 19.51
C THR A 534 -25.41 15.30 20.70
N VAL A 535 -25.78 15.79 21.87
CA VAL A 535 -25.11 15.50 23.13
C VAL A 535 -26.17 15.09 24.13
N GLY A 536 -26.04 13.88 24.66
CA GLY A 536 -26.90 13.34 25.68
C GLY A 536 -26.65 13.95 27.06
N ALA A 537 -27.42 13.47 28.04
CA ALA A 537 -27.30 13.92 29.43
C ALA A 537 -25.86 13.75 29.96
N GLY A 538 -25.35 14.79 30.62
CA GLY A 538 -24.01 14.76 31.23
C GLY A 538 -22.84 14.91 30.25
N GLY A 539 -23.08 15.31 29.00
CA GLY A 539 -22.02 15.48 28.00
C GLY A 539 -21.62 14.17 27.30
N LEU A 540 -22.41 13.11 27.45
CA LEU A 540 -22.18 11.81 26.82
C LEU A 540 -22.78 11.78 25.41
N PRO A 541 -22.33 10.88 24.52
CA PRO A 541 -22.91 10.74 23.19
C PRO A 541 -24.36 10.26 23.30
N GLU A 542 -25.20 10.81 22.44
CA GLU A 542 -26.51 10.24 22.18
C GLU A 542 -26.38 9.06 21.23
N TYR A 543 -27.26 8.07 21.35
CA TYR A 543 -27.25 6.88 20.52
C TYR A 543 -28.60 6.68 19.86
N PHE A 544 -28.61 6.59 18.53
CA PHE A 544 -29.73 6.09 17.74
C PHE A 544 -29.86 4.58 17.86
N VAL A 545 -28.74 3.85 17.89
CA VAL A 545 -28.68 2.40 18.09
C VAL A 545 -27.63 2.08 19.16
N LYS A 546 -27.98 1.26 20.16
CA LYS A 546 -27.09 0.89 21.27
C LYS A 546 -27.46 -0.43 21.97
N ASP A 547 -26.67 -0.76 22.98
CA ASP A 547 -26.80 -1.84 23.96
C ASP A 547 -26.64 -3.24 23.35
N ILE A 548 -26.89 -4.27 24.16
CA ILE A 548 -26.97 -5.68 23.77
C ILE A 548 -28.09 -6.31 24.60
N ALA A 549 -29.02 -7.02 23.95
CA ALA A 549 -30.30 -7.50 24.50
C ALA A 549 -31.34 -6.36 24.79
N GLY A 550 -32.09 -5.95 23.76
CA GLY A 550 -33.18 -4.99 23.87
C GLY A 550 -34.45 -5.56 24.51
N ASN A 551 -35.44 -4.70 24.77
CA ASN A 551 -36.62 -5.04 25.57
C ASN A 551 -37.70 -5.93 24.88
N ASN A 552 -37.58 -6.26 23.58
CA ASN A 552 -38.66 -6.90 22.80
C ASN A 552 -38.13 -7.84 21.68
N ASP A 553 -37.38 -8.90 22.01
CA ASP A 553 -36.78 -9.88 21.07
C ASP A 553 -35.82 -9.30 20.00
N SER A 554 -35.68 -7.97 19.89
CA SER A 554 -34.68 -7.27 19.09
C SER A 554 -33.40 -7.08 19.91
N ALA A 555 -32.26 -7.45 19.34
CA ALA A 555 -31.03 -7.53 20.12
C ALA A 555 -30.34 -6.18 20.38
N LEU A 556 -30.70 -5.11 19.65
CA LEU A 556 -30.26 -3.74 19.90
C LEU A 556 -31.46 -2.85 20.25
N THR A 557 -31.19 -1.79 21.03
CA THR A 557 -32.18 -0.79 21.42
C THR A 557 -32.07 0.43 20.50
N THR A 558 -33.20 0.89 19.98
CA THR A 558 -33.31 2.13 19.19
C THR A 558 -33.84 3.29 20.04
N SER A 559 -33.41 4.52 19.76
CA SER A 559 -33.88 5.71 20.48
C SER A 559 -35.39 5.98 20.26
N SER A 560 -35.89 5.70 19.06
CA SER A 560 -37.31 5.86 18.71
C SER A 560 -37.79 4.86 17.66
N GLU A 561 -39.11 4.85 17.42
CA GLU A 561 -39.75 4.05 16.37
C GLU A 561 -39.34 4.55 14.97
N ALA A 562 -39.18 5.86 14.79
CA ALA A 562 -38.71 6.43 13.53
C ALA A 562 -37.32 5.89 13.14
N ILE A 563 -36.39 5.83 14.10
CA ILE A 563 -35.05 5.25 13.88
C ILE A 563 -35.12 3.75 13.60
N ARG A 564 -35.99 3.02 14.29
CA ARG A 564 -36.19 1.57 14.07
C ARG A 564 -36.65 1.27 12.65
N ASP A 565 -37.54 2.11 12.11
CA ASP A 565 -38.06 1.95 10.77
C ASP A 565 -37.07 2.43 9.68
N SER A 566 -36.10 3.29 10.04
CA SER A 566 -35.08 3.80 9.12
C SER A 566 -33.83 2.93 9.00
N VAL A 567 -33.36 2.35 10.11
CA VAL A 567 -32.10 1.61 10.16
C VAL A 567 -32.37 0.12 10.28
N PRO A 568 -32.06 -0.69 9.26
CA PRO A 568 -32.32 -2.13 9.30
C PRO A 568 -31.31 -2.81 10.25
N ILE A 569 -31.79 -3.27 11.42
CA ILE A 569 -30.95 -3.92 12.43
C ILE A 569 -30.90 -5.44 12.23
N GLY A 570 -32.07 -6.07 12.10
CA GLY A 570 -32.19 -7.52 11.95
C GLY A 570 -31.47 -8.31 13.06
N GLN A 571 -30.62 -9.25 12.66
CA GLN A 571 -29.74 -10.05 13.52
C GLN A 571 -28.28 -9.65 13.29
N PRO A 572 -27.76 -8.61 13.99
CA PRO A 572 -26.51 -7.91 13.63
C PRO A 572 -25.25 -8.67 14.05
N ARG A 573 -25.08 -9.91 13.57
CA ARG A 573 -23.92 -10.76 13.87
C ARG A 573 -22.76 -10.44 12.92
N ILE A 574 -21.56 -10.36 13.48
CA ILE A 574 -20.33 -10.02 12.75
C ILE A 574 -19.37 -11.22 12.80
N TYR A 575 -19.49 -12.11 11.82
CA TYR A 575 -18.55 -13.22 11.63
C TYR A 575 -17.31 -12.79 10.86
N PHE A 576 -17.41 -11.76 10.03
CA PHE A 576 -16.32 -11.18 9.25
C PHE A 576 -16.20 -9.70 9.60
N GLY A 577 -15.02 -9.29 10.07
CA GLY A 577 -14.77 -7.94 10.57
C GLY A 577 -13.29 -7.59 10.55
N GLU A 578 -12.93 -6.42 11.05
CA GLU A 578 -11.58 -5.88 11.03
C GLU A 578 -10.60 -6.58 11.97
N ILE A 579 -11.07 -7.11 13.11
CA ILE A 579 -10.22 -7.75 14.13
C ILE A 579 -10.47 -9.27 14.25
N THR A 580 -11.15 -9.85 13.26
CA THR A 580 -11.48 -11.29 13.22
C THR A 580 -10.31 -12.15 12.71
N ASP A 581 -9.18 -12.13 13.40
CA ASP A 581 -7.93 -12.80 12.95
C ASP A 581 -7.89 -14.31 13.25
N THR A 582 -8.88 -14.82 13.99
CA THR A 582 -8.93 -16.22 14.41
C THR A 582 -9.88 -17.03 13.53
N TYR A 583 -9.45 -18.22 13.10
CA TYR A 583 -10.36 -19.17 12.46
C TYR A 583 -11.30 -19.76 13.50
N VAL A 584 -12.54 -20.04 13.10
CA VAL A 584 -13.59 -20.61 13.97
C VAL A 584 -14.29 -21.75 13.25
N MET A 585 -14.99 -22.57 14.02
CA MET A 585 -15.70 -23.73 13.52
C MET A 585 -17.13 -23.68 14.04
N THR A 586 -18.07 -23.70 13.11
CA THR A 586 -19.48 -23.47 13.37
C THR A 586 -20.33 -24.67 12.98
N GLY A 587 -21.57 -24.73 13.46
CA GLY A 587 -22.41 -25.92 13.25
C GLY A 587 -21.83 -27.15 13.94
N THR A 588 -21.42 -27.01 15.21
CA THR A 588 -20.91 -28.10 16.05
C THR A 588 -21.92 -28.50 17.13
N ARG A 589 -21.63 -29.55 17.91
CA ARG A 589 -22.45 -29.91 19.08
C ARG A 589 -22.41 -28.84 20.17
N VAL A 590 -21.31 -28.09 20.25
CA VAL A 590 -21.17 -26.94 21.13
C VAL A 590 -21.79 -25.73 20.43
N ARG A 591 -22.72 -25.06 21.12
CA ARG A 591 -23.36 -23.86 20.60
C ARG A 591 -22.46 -22.64 20.78
N GLU A 592 -22.55 -21.72 19.84
CA GLU A 592 -21.78 -20.48 19.80
C GLU A 592 -22.40 -19.47 20.76
N LEU A 593 -21.57 -18.68 21.45
CA LEU A 593 -22.07 -17.57 22.25
C LEU A 593 -22.56 -16.47 21.31
N ASP A 594 -23.84 -16.08 21.44
CA ASP A 594 -24.43 -15.00 20.65
C ASP A 594 -24.22 -13.67 21.37
N PHE A 595 -24.84 -13.52 22.54
CA PHE A 595 -24.65 -12.37 23.42
C PHE A 595 -24.98 -12.72 24.88
N PRO A 596 -24.37 -12.00 25.85
CA PRO A 596 -24.75 -12.10 27.25
C PRO A 596 -26.12 -11.43 27.51
N SER A 597 -27.00 -12.09 28.26
CA SER A 597 -28.30 -11.58 28.69
C SER A 597 -28.41 -11.64 30.21
N GLY A 598 -28.04 -10.54 30.88
CA GLY A 598 -27.99 -10.49 32.34
C GLY A 598 -26.95 -11.45 32.93
N SER A 599 -27.41 -12.43 33.71
CA SER A 599 -26.59 -13.53 34.24
C SER A 599 -26.49 -14.74 33.30
N ASP A 600 -27.36 -14.81 32.29
CA ASP A 600 -27.43 -15.91 31.35
C ASP A 600 -26.75 -15.53 30.02
N ASN A 601 -26.58 -16.53 29.15
CA ASN A 601 -26.04 -16.34 27.81
C ASN A 601 -27.05 -16.84 26.79
N VAL A 602 -27.21 -16.09 25.70
CA VAL A 602 -27.93 -16.54 24.51
C VAL A 602 -26.93 -17.21 23.58
N TYR A 603 -27.36 -18.33 23.00
CA TYR A 603 -26.52 -19.14 22.13
C TYR A 603 -27.10 -19.25 20.73
N ASN A 604 -26.23 -19.32 19.74
CA ASN A 604 -26.59 -19.42 18.33
C ASN A 604 -25.92 -20.65 17.67
N ILE A 605 -26.45 -21.04 16.51
CA ILE A 605 -25.79 -21.94 15.57
C ILE A 605 -25.73 -21.20 14.24
N TYR A 606 -24.53 -20.99 13.71
CA TYR A 606 -24.37 -20.33 12.43
C TYR A 606 -25.10 -21.06 11.30
N ASP A 607 -25.99 -20.35 10.61
CA ASP A 607 -26.76 -20.83 9.46
C ASP A 607 -26.35 -20.17 8.14
N GLY A 608 -25.35 -19.28 8.16
CA GLY A 608 -24.90 -18.57 6.97
C GLY A 608 -24.19 -19.47 5.94
N VAL A 609 -24.13 -19.00 4.70
CA VAL A 609 -23.49 -19.72 3.57
C VAL A 609 -21.99 -19.93 3.76
N GLY A 610 -21.31 -18.94 4.34
CA GLY A 610 -19.86 -18.87 4.46
C GLY A 610 -19.23 -20.08 5.15
N GLY A 611 -17.98 -20.36 4.79
CA GLY A 611 -17.17 -21.41 5.41
C GLY A 611 -17.24 -22.77 4.72
N ILE A 612 -16.22 -23.58 4.98
CA ILE A 612 -15.99 -24.84 4.26
C ILE A 612 -16.41 -26.01 5.14
N ARG A 613 -17.25 -26.90 4.63
CA ARG A 613 -17.66 -28.10 5.37
C ARG A 613 -16.47 -29.01 5.65
N VAL A 614 -16.17 -29.27 6.92
CA VAL A 614 -15.05 -30.09 7.41
C VAL A 614 -15.50 -31.39 8.09
N GLY A 615 -16.80 -31.67 8.17
CA GLY A 615 -17.33 -32.84 8.86
C GLY A 615 -16.74 -34.19 8.40
N THR A 616 -16.30 -34.30 7.14
CA THR A 616 -15.68 -35.52 6.57
C THR A 616 -14.22 -35.72 7.00
N GLY A 617 -13.83 -36.96 7.33
CA GLY A 617 -12.51 -37.28 7.92
C GLY A 617 -11.28 -36.81 7.12
N TRP A 618 -11.29 -36.87 5.79
CA TRP A 618 -10.17 -36.39 4.98
C TRP A 618 -10.04 -34.86 5.00
N ARG A 619 -11.15 -34.13 5.04
CA ARG A 619 -11.14 -32.65 5.17
C ARG A 619 -10.68 -32.23 6.56
N ARG A 620 -11.06 -32.97 7.62
CA ARG A 620 -10.51 -32.74 8.96
C ARG A 620 -8.99 -32.85 8.97
N TRP A 621 -8.45 -33.89 8.34
CA TRP A 621 -7.00 -34.09 8.23
C TRP A 621 -6.32 -32.98 7.42
N LEU A 622 -6.91 -32.59 6.29
CA LEU A 622 -6.41 -31.51 5.45
C LEU A 622 -6.34 -30.19 6.23
N PHE A 623 -7.43 -29.79 6.89
CA PHE A 623 -7.46 -28.53 7.65
C PHE A 623 -6.63 -28.59 8.93
N ALA A 624 -6.53 -29.74 9.59
CA ALA A 624 -5.63 -29.93 10.73
C ALA A 624 -4.17 -29.69 10.34
N MET A 625 -3.76 -30.13 9.15
CA MET A 625 -2.42 -29.88 8.62
C MET A 625 -2.24 -28.40 8.22
N TYR A 626 -3.19 -27.84 7.44
CA TYR A 626 -3.14 -26.45 6.96
C TYR A 626 -3.13 -25.41 8.08
N LEU A 627 -4.05 -25.52 9.04
CA LEU A 627 -4.18 -24.61 10.18
C LEU A 627 -3.20 -24.93 11.31
N LYS A 628 -2.44 -26.03 11.18
CA LYS A 628 -1.55 -26.57 12.21
C LYS A 628 -2.27 -26.86 13.53
N ASP A 629 -3.47 -27.43 13.42
CA ASP A 629 -4.35 -27.75 14.53
C ASP A 629 -4.70 -29.23 14.56
N TRP A 630 -3.97 -29.97 15.39
CA TRP A 630 -4.17 -31.42 15.56
C TRP A 630 -5.48 -31.75 16.30
N GLN A 631 -6.07 -30.82 17.06
CA GLN A 631 -7.27 -31.09 17.86
C GLN A 631 -8.51 -31.28 16.98
N MET A 632 -8.54 -30.67 15.78
CA MET A 632 -9.58 -30.88 14.77
C MET A 632 -9.75 -32.35 14.35
N LEU A 633 -8.69 -33.17 14.47
CA LEU A 633 -8.74 -34.58 14.11
C LEU A 633 -9.50 -35.43 15.13
N PHE A 634 -9.43 -35.05 16.41
CA PHE A 634 -9.85 -35.90 17.53
C PHE A 634 -11.07 -35.38 18.28
N THR A 635 -11.50 -34.14 18.01
CA THR A 635 -12.72 -33.62 18.64
C THR A 635 -13.96 -34.41 18.24
N GLU A 636 -14.80 -34.69 19.23
CA GLU A 636 -16.11 -35.32 19.04
C GLU A 636 -17.21 -34.28 18.78
N ASP A 637 -16.93 -32.98 18.90
CA ASP A 637 -17.94 -31.92 18.78
C ASP A 637 -18.37 -31.69 17.32
N PHE A 638 -17.59 -32.16 16.34
CA PHE A 638 -17.88 -31.95 14.93
C PHE A 638 -19.01 -32.84 14.42
N LEU A 639 -19.95 -32.18 13.75
CA LEU A 639 -21.05 -32.77 13.00
C LEU A 639 -20.70 -32.83 11.50
N PRO A 640 -21.41 -33.64 10.69
CA PRO A 640 -21.22 -33.68 9.23
C PRO A 640 -21.31 -32.31 8.53
N GLU A 641 -22.16 -31.42 9.06
CA GLU A 641 -22.43 -30.07 8.59
C GLU A 641 -21.44 -29.01 9.09
N THR A 642 -20.56 -29.35 10.04
CA THR A 642 -19.60 -28.40 10.64
C THR A 642 -18.78 -27.70 9.57
N LYS A 643 -18.72 -26.37 9.66
CA LYS A 643 -17.96 -25.51 8.74
C LYS A 643 -16.76 -24.90 9.45
N VAL A 644 -15.64 -24.77 8.74
CA VAL A 644 -14.50 -23.94 9.16
C VAL A 644 -14.56 -22.59 8.45
N LEU A 645 -14.48 -21.53 9.23
CA LEU A 645 -14.40 -20.15 8.75
C LEU A 645 -12.99 -19.65 9.06
N PHE A 646 -12.21 -19.37 8.02
CA PHE A 646 -10.85 -18.81 8.13
C PHE A 646 -10.65 -17.68 7.11
N ARG A 647 -9.61 -16.86 7.32
CA ARG A 647 -9.46 -15.52 6.69
C ARG A 647 -10.74 -14.71 6.88
N ARG A 648 -11.05 -14.48 8.15
CA ARG A 648 -12.26 -13.74 8.54
C ARG A 648 -12.00 -12.24 8.56
N ASN A 649 -10.76 -11.85 8.89
CA ASN A 649 -10.27 -10.50 8.69
C ASN A 649 -10.55 -10.05 7.25
N ILE A 650 -11.34 -8.98 7.12
CA ILE A 650 -11.82 -8.49 5.84
C ILE A 650 -10.68 -8.03 4.92
N LYS A 651 -9.62 -7.41 5.47
CA LYS A 651 -8.44 -6.97 4.72
C LYS A 651 -7.63 -8.17 4.21
N GLU A 652 -7.39 -9.17 5.05
CA GLU A 652 -6.69 -10.40 4.63
C GLU A 652 -7.48 -11.16 3.55
N ARG A 653 -8.81 -11.20 3.68
CA ARG A 653 -9.73 -11.87 2.75
C ARG A 653 -9.67 -11.24 1.35
N ILE A 654 -9.89 -9.93 1.23
CA ILE A 654 -9.86 -9.25 -0.07
C ILE A 654 -8.47 -9.25 -0.70
N GLN A 655 -7.41 -9.15 0.10
CA GLN A 655 -6.04 -9.24 -0.37
C GLN A 655 -5.67 -10.63 -0.88
N ALA A 656 -6.22 -11.70 -0.29
CA ALA A 656 -6.03 -13.05 -0.81
C ALA A 656 -6.71 -13.23 -2.18
N ILE A 657 -7.88 -12.61 -2.38
CA ILE A 657 -8.63 -12.68 -3.64
C ILE A 657 -7.93 -11.88 -4.74
N ALA A 658 -7.76 -10.57 -4.54
CA ALA A 658 -7.21 -9.65 -5.53
C ALA A 658 -5.92 -8.97 -5.02
N PRO A 659 -4.79 -9.71 -4.94
CA PRO A 659 -3.53 -9.20 -4.39
C PRO A 659 -2.87 -8.09 -5.24
N PHE A 660 -3.36 -7.85 -6.45
CA PHE A 660 -2.87 -6.81 -7.37
C PHE A 660 -3.57 -5.46 -7.19
N LEU A 661 -4.63 -5.39 -6.38
CA LEU A 661 -5.26 -4.14 -5.98
C LEU A 661 -4.66 -3.66 -4.66
N GLN A 662 -4.57 -2.34 -4.51
CA GLN A 662 -4.18 -1.72 -3.26
C GLN A 662 -5.44 -1.31 -2.50
N PHE A 663 -5.68 -1.89 -1.34
CA PHE A 663 -6.89 -1.62 -0.54
C PHE A 663 -6.68 -0.44 0.41
N ASP A 664 -7.76 0.29 0.66
CA ASP A 664 -7.82 1.41 1.59
C ASP A 664 -7.50 0.98 3.03
N SER A 665 -6.96 1.92 3.82
CA SER A 665 -6.59 1.65 5.21
C SER A 665 -7.79 1.59 6.16
N ASP A 666 -8.93 2.18 5.80
CA ASP A 666 -10.07 2.45 6.68
C ASP A 666 -11.39 1.93 6.08
N PRO A 667 -11.65 0.61 6.16
CA PRO A 667 -12.91 0.03 5.70
C PRO A 667 -14.05 0.46 6.62
N TYR A 668 -15.24 0.70 6.06
CA TYR A 668 -16.36 1.23 6.84
C TYR A 668 -17.58 0.34 6.88
N LEU A 669 -18.26 0.34 8.02
CA LEU A 669 -19.49 -0.41 8.21
C LEU A 669 -20.71 0.37 7.71
N VAL A 670 -21.58 -0.30 6.95
CA VAL A 670 -22.87 0.20 6.49
C VAL A 670 -23.98 -0.74 6.96
N ALA A 671 -25.05 -0.15 7.53
CA ALA A 671 -26.26 -0.87 7.90
C ALA A 671 -27.37 -0.55 6.87
N GLY A 672 -27.58 -1.44 5.90
CA GLY A 672 -28.51 -1.19 4.80
C GLY A 672 -29.09 -2.48 4.22
N ASP A 673 -30.32 -2.40 3.71
CA ASP A 673 -30.94 -3.54 3.03
C ASP A 673 -30.44 -3.63 1.59
N ALA A 674 -29.65 -4.67 1.30
CA ALA A 674 -29.12 -4.93 -0.03
C ALA A 674 -30.15 -5.54 -0.99
N GLY A 675 -31.31 -5.99 -0.50
CA GLY A 675 -32.30 -6.75 -1.26
C GLY A 675 -31.78 -8.13 -1.72
N ASP A 676 -32.58 -8.84 -2.51
CA ASP A 676 -32.32 -10.23 -2.94
C ASP A 676 -31.42 -10.37 -4.19
N THR A 677 -30.76 -9.30 -4.65
CA THR A 677 -30.11 -9.32 -5.97
C THR A 677 -28.75 -10.01 -5.98
N ASP A 678 -27.96 -9.91 -4.91
CA ASP A 678 -26.57 -10.41 -4.87
C ASP A 678 -26.04 -10.88 -3.50
N PHE A 679 -26.79 -10.62 -2.43
CA PHE A 679 -26.47 -11.02 -1.07
C PHE A 679 -27.64 -11.83 -0.53
N GLU A 680 -27.37 -12.96 0.11
CA GLU A 680 -28.45 -13.75 0.72
C GLU A 680 -28.99 -12.99 1.94
N SER A 681 -30.30 -12.77 1.97
CA SER A 681 -30.95 -12.09 3.10
C SER A 681 -31.31 -13.08 4.20
N ASN A 682 -30.45 -13.17 5.23
CA ASN A 682 -30.74 -13.88 6.48
C ASN A 682 -31.16 -12.91 7.61
N ASN A 683 -31.90 -11.84 7.28
CA ASN A 683 -32.18 -10.72 8.18
C ASN A 683 -30.89 -10.12 8.79
N ASN A 684 -29.78 -10.12 8.06
CA ASN A 684 -28.56 -9.40 8.43
C ASN A 684 -28.27 -8.34 7.37
N TYR A 685 -27.98 -7.13 7.82
CA TYR A 685 -27.94 -5.93 6.99
C TYR A 685 -26.60 -5.19 7.12
N LEU A 686 -25.58 -5.87 7.64
CA LEU A 686 -24.27 -5.30 7.90
C LEU A 686 -23.29 -5.62 6.77
N PHE A 687 -22.81 -4.57 6.10
CA PHE A 687 -21.87 -4.67 5.00
C PHE A 687 -20.65 -3.80 5.26
N TRP A 688 -19.47 -4.37 5.06
CA TRP A 688 -18.24 -3.60 5.02
C TRP A 688 -18.01 -3.11 3.59
N VAL A 689 -17.73 -1.82 3.46
CA VAL A 689 -17.34 -1.20 2.21
C VAL A 689 -15.85 -0.86 2.28
N VAL A 690 -15.10 -1.31 1.28
CA VAL A 690 -13.65 -1.08 1.19
C VAL A 690 -13.31 -0.52 -0.17
N ASP A 691 -12.62 0.61 -0.19
CA ASP A 691 -12.10 1.20 -1.41
C ASP A 691 -10.84 0.45 -1.87
N ALA A 692 -10.69 0.29 -3.18
CA ALA A 692 -9.54 -0.37 -3.77
C ALA A 692 -9.02 0.41 -4.98
N TYR A 693 -7.70 0.58 -4.98
CA TYR A 693 -6.95 1.42 -5.89
C TYR A 693 -6.16 0.58 -6.88
N THR A 694 -6.13 1.04 -8.14
CA THR A 694 -5.05 0.67 -9.04
C THR A 694 -3.90 1.65 -8.87
N THR A 695 -2.69 1.14 -8.77
CA THR A 695 -1.49 1.95 -8.56
C THR A 695 -0.38 1.49 -9.49
N SER A 696 0.53 2.42 -9.80
CA SER A 696 1.77 2.13 -10.51
C SER A 696 2.88 3.06 -10.05
N ASP A 697 4.11 2.61 -10.15
CA ASP A 697 5.34 3.41 -10.06
C ASP A 697 5.96 3.68 -11.44
N ARG A 698 5.28 3.29 -12.53
CA ARG A 698 5.78 3.34 -13.92
C ARG A 698 5.07 4.35 -14.82
N TYR A 699 4.36 5.32 -14.27
CA TYR A 699 3.83 6.42 -15.07
C TYR A 699 4.95 7.40 -15.47
N PRO A 700 5.25 7.59 -16.77
CA PRO A 700 6.41 8.36 -17.22
C PRO A 700 6.31 9.84 -16.79
N TYR A 701 7.43 10.44 -16.36
CA TYR A 701 7.53 11.83 -15.87
C TYR A 701 6.67 12.18 -14.64
N SER A 702 5.85 11.27 -14.11
CA SER A 702 5.03 11.54 -12.93
C SER A 702 5.87 11.42 -11.66
N ASP A 703 5.83 12.46 -10.84
CA ASP A 703 6.59 12.54 -9.60
C ASP A 703 6.07 11.55 -8.55
N THR A 704 7.01 10.89 -7.89
CA THR A 704 6.71 9.81 -6.93
C THR A 704 6.21 10.38 -5.60
N THR A 705 5.23 9.71 -5.01
CA THR A 705 4.80 9.93 -3.62
C THR A 705 4.78 8.61 -2.86
N ASN A 706 4.80 8.71 -1.53
CA ASN A 706 4.61 7.54 -0.68
C ASN A 706 3.12 7.42 -0.35
N LEU A 707 2.49 6.33 -0.76
CA LEU A 707 1.18 5.96 -0.27
C LEU A 707 1.35 5.34 1.12
N GLY A 708 0.92 6.07 2.15
CA GLY A 708 0.98 5.65 3.54
C GLY A 708 -0.30 4.94 3.96
N ILE A 709 -0.31 3.60 3.92
CA ILE A 709 -1.45 2.77 4.35
C ILE A 709 -0.96 1.90 5.51
N ALA A 710 -1.55 2.09 6.70
CA ALA A 710 -1.30 1.28 7.91
C ALA A 710 0.21 0.99 8.17
N ASP A 711 1.00 2.06 8.38
CA ASP A 711 2.44 2.07 8.66
C ASP A 711 3.39 1.65 7.51
N GLN A 712 2.88 1.34 6.31
CA GLN A 712 3.67 0.96 5.13
C GLN A 712 3.79 2.12 4.13
N LYS A 713 4.97 2.29 3.51
CA LYS A 713 5.22 3.33 2.50
C LYS A 713 5.56 2.68 1.16
N GLN A 714 4.57 2.60 0.27
CA GLN A 714 4.81 2.21 -1.11
C GLN A 714 5.04 3.46 -1.97
N GLN A 715 6.10 3.48 -2.77
CA GLN A 715 6.30 4.53 -3.77
C GLN A 715 5.36 4.29 -4.95
N ILE A 716 4.56 5.29 -5.27
CA ILE A 716 3.65 5.30 -6.42
C ILE A 716 3.81 6.62 -7.18
N ASN A 717 3.54 6.61 -8.47
CA ASN A 717 3.40 7.81 -9.29
C ASN A 717 2.11 7.82 -10.13
N TYR A 718 1.21 6.88 -9.87
CA TYR A 718 -0.13 6.81 -10.44
C TYR A 718 -1.08 6.15 -9.44
N ILE A 719 -2.31 6.66 -9.36
CA ILE A 719 -3.38 6.07 -8.56
C ILE A 719 -4.76 6.41 -9.13
N ARG A 720 -5.68 5.45 -9.11
CA ARG A 720 -7.12 5.65 -9.36
C ARG A 720 -7.95 4.90 -8.34
N ASN A 721 -9.11 5.46 -8.00
CA ASN A 721 -10.13 4.84 -7.15
C ASN A 721 -11.04 3.93 -7.99
N SER A 722 -10.47 2.81 -8.41
CA SER A 722 -11.03 2.02 -9.51
C SER A 722 -12.10 1.04 -9.07
N VAL A 723 -12.09 0.57 -7.81
CA VAL A 723 -12.96 -0.52 -7.36
C VAL A 723 -13.54 -0.24 -5.97
N LYS A 724 -14.83 -0.53 -5.78
CA LYS A 724 -15.49 -0.67 -4.48
C LYS A 724 -15.66 -2.14 -4.17
N VAL A 725 -15.31 -2.54 -2.96
CA VAL A 725 -15.46 -3.91 -2.49
C VAL A 725 -16.51 -3.93 -1.40
N ILE A 726 -17.52 -4.78 -1.57
CA ILE A 726 -18.57 -4.98 -0.57
C ILE A 726 -18.42 -6.36 0.02
N ILE A 727 -18.37 -6.43 1.35
CA ILE A 727 -18.17 -7.66 2.10
C ILE A 727 -19.32 -7.80 3.10
N ASP A 728 -20.01 -8.92 3.01
CA ASP A 728 -21.06 -9.26 3.95
C ASP A 728 -20.47 -9.66 5.31
N ALA A 729 -20.86 -8.97 6.39
CA ALA A 729 -20.32 -9.21 7.73
C ALA A 729 -20.74 -10.59 8.32
N TYR A 730 -21.78 -11.22 7.77
CA TYR A 730 -22.32 -12.51 8.22
C TYR A 730 -21.90 -13.67 7.33
N HIS A 731 -22.11 -13.56 6.02
CA HIS A 731 -21.83 -14.60 5.04
C HIS A 731 -20.36 -14.59 4.59
N GLY A 732 -19.68 -13.45 4.66
CA GLY A 732 -18.30 -13.30 4.18
C GLY A 732 -18.17 -13.31 2.65
N THR A 733 -19.30 -13.17 1.94
CA THR A 733 -19.37 -12.99 0.49
C THR A 733 -18.71 -11.66 0.11
N VAL A 734 -17.90 -11.67 -0.94
CA VAL A 734 -17.14 -10.51 -1.40
C VAL A 734 -17.51 -10.24 -2.86
N ASN A 735 -17.92 -9.02 -3.17
CA ASN A 735 -18.20 -8.57 -4.54
C ASN A 735 -17.36 -7.32 -4.88
N PHE A 736 -16.71 -7.32 -6.04
CA PHE A 736 -15.90 -6.21 -6.55
C PHE A 736 -16.66 -5.44 -7.63
N TYR A 737 -16.84 -4.13 -7.44
CA TYR A 737 -17.54 -3.23 -8.34
C TYR A 737 -16.60 -2.16 -8.92
N ILE A 738 -16.53 -2.02 -10.23
CA ILE A 738 -15.68 -1.03 -10.91
C ILE A 738 -16.33 0.35 -10.79
N ALA A 739 -15.71 1.25 -10.04
CA ALA A 739 -16.13 2.64 -9.87
C ALA A 739 -15.60 3.56 -10.97
N ASP A 740 -14.34 3.36 -11.39
CA ASP A 740 -13.74 4.10 -12.50
C ASP A 740 -13.50 3.16 -13.68
N SER A 741 -14.41 3.16 -14.65
CA SER A 741 -14.30 2.36 -15.87
C SER A 741 -13.30 2.90 -16.88
N THR A 742 -12.80 4.14 -16.69
CA THR A 742 -11.85 4.78 -17.59
C THR A 742 -10.41 4.41 -17.29
N ASP A 743 -10.13 3.86 -16.10
CA ASP A 743 -8.81 3.40 -15.71
C ASP A 743 -8.33 2.18 -16.55
N PRO A 744 -7.24 2.33 -17.33
CA PRO A 744 -6.72 1.25 -18.16
C PRO A 744 -6.12 0.07 -17.37
N ILE A 745 -5.68 0.27 -16.12
CA ILE A 745 -5.14 -0.81 -15.28
C ILE A 745 -6.27 -1.74 -14.85
N ILE A 746 -7.38 -1.22 -14.33
CA ILE A 746 -8.52 -2.07 -13.97
C ILE A 746 -9.16 -2.71 -15.20
N ALA A 747 -9.23 -2.01 -16.34
CA ALA A 747 -9.71 -2.57 -17.59
C ALA A 747 -8.85 -3.76 -18.07
N THR A 748 -7.53 -3.68 -17.87
CA THR A 748 -6.59 -4.79 -18.14
C THR A 748 -6.85 -5.98 -17.22
N TRP A 749 -7.04 -5.75 -15.92
CA TRP A 749 -7.37 -6.82 -14.98
C TRP A 749 -8.75 -7.44 -15.23
N SER A 750 -9.74 -6.64 -15.65
CA SER A 750 -11.06 -7.12 -16.05
C SER A 750 -10.99 -8.03 -17.29
N LYS A 751 -10.11 -7.75 -18.27
CA LYS A 751 -9.85 -8.65 -19.40
C LYS A 751 -9.21 -9.97 -18.96
N ILE A 752 -8.30 -9.94 -17.99
CA ILE A 752 -7.62 -11.14 -17.46
C ILE A 752 -8.60 -11.98 -16.63
N PHE A 753 -9.49 -11.34 -15.87
CA PHE A 753 -10.44 -11.98 -14.96
C PHE A 753 -11.88 -11.51 -15.23
N PRO A 754 -12.52 -12.00 -16.31
CA PRO A 754 -13.81 -11.46 -16.79
C PRO A 754 -15.00 -11.68 -15.85
N HIS A 755 -14.90 -12.60 -14.89
CA HIS A 755 -15.98 -12.92 -13.95
C HIS A 755 -15.77 -12.35 -12.53
N THR A 756 -14.67 -11.63 -12.30
CA THR A 756 -14.31 -11.12 -10.96
C THR A 756 -14.95 -9.76 -10.67
N PHE A 757 -15.12 -8.92 -11.69
CA PHE A 757 -15.52 -7.54 -11.55
C PHE A 757 -16.90 -7.27 -12.14
N ARG A 758 -17.68 -6.44 -11.44
CA ARG A 758 -19.03 -6.03 -11.86
C ARG A 758 -19.07 -4.50 -12.07
N PRO A 759 -19.97 -3.97 -12.90
CA PRO A 759 -20.23 -2.54 -12.98
C PRO A 759 -20.76 -1.96 -11.66
N LEU A 760 -20.41 -0.71 -11.32
CA LEU A 760 -20.96 -0.03 -10.13
C LEU A 760 -22.50 0.11 -10.18
N THR A 761 -23.09 0.10 -11.38
CA THR A 761 -24.54 0.15 -11.59
C THR A 761 -25.28 -1.08 -11.07
N ASP A 762 -24.57 -2.18 -10.80
CA ASP A 762 -25.16 -3.42 -10.27
C ASP A 762 -25.20 -3.40 -8.74
N LEU A 763 -24.48 -2.49 -8.09
CA LEU A 763 -24.50 -2.35 -6.63
C LEU A 763 -25.89 -1.95 -6.14
N PRO A 764 -26.49 -2.63 -5.13
CA PRO A 764 -27.81 -2.27 -4.61
C PRO A 764 -27.93 -0.78 -4.25
N VAL A 765 -29.05 -0.16 -4.59
CA VAL A 765 -29.26 1.30 -4.48
C VAL A 765 -29.01 1.79 -3.06
N ASN A 766 -29.55 1.10 -2.05
CA ASN A 766 -29.36 1.45 -0.65
C ASN A 766 -27.87 1.47 -0.26
N LEU A 767 -27.07 0.49 -0.70
CA LEU A 767 -25.63 0.47 -0.42
C LEU A 767 -24.86 1.50 -1.25
N ARG A 768 -25.33 1.82 -2.45
CA ARG A 768 -24.72 2.83 -3.33
C ARG A 768 -24.82 4.23 -2.74
N GLU A 769 -25.90 4.55 -2.03
CA GLU A 769 -26.08 5.84 -1.36
C GLU A 769 -25.05 6.08 -0.24
N HIS A 770 -24.47 5.00 0.31
CA HIS A 770 -23.43 5.06 1.35
C HIS A 770 -22.01 5.17 0.81
N ILE A 771 -21.81 5.14 -0.52
CA ILE A 771 -20.47 5.35 -1.08
C ILE A 771 -19.97 6.74 -0.68
N ARG A 772 -18.72 6.79 -0.20
CA ARG A 772 -17.99 8.02 0.13
C ARG A 772 -16.72 8.15 -0.71
N TYR A 773 -16.27 9.39 -0.92
CA TYR A 773 -14.95 9.63 -1.52
C TYR A 773 -13.86 9.27 -0.50
N PRO A 774 -12.89 8.40 -0.82
CA PRO A 774 -12.01 7.84 0.19
C PRO A 774 -10.88 8.78 0.61
N VAL A 775 -10.53 8.69 1.89
CA VAL A 775 -9.59 9.59 2.56
C VAL A 775 -8.17 9.40 2.06
N ASP A 776 -7.70 8.15 1.87
CA ASP A 776 -6.31 7.89 1.44
C ASP A 776 -6.04 8.41 0.03
N PHE A 777 -6.97 8.18 -0.91
CA PHE A 777 -6.86 8.72 -2.27
C PHE A 777 -6.88 10.24 -2.28
N PHE A 778 -7.83 10.84 -1.56
CA PHE A 778 -7.94 12.30 -1.47
C PHE A 778 -6.68 12.92 -0.89
N LYS A 779 -6.10 12.31 0.16
CA LYS A 779 -4.85 12.77 0.76
C LYS A 779 -3.70 12.76 -0.24
N VAL A 780 -3.55 11.71 -1.05
CA VAL A 780 -2.52 11.67 -2.10
C VAL A 780 -2.71 12.79 -3.12
N GLN A 781 -3.94 12.99 -3.60
CA GLN A 781 -4.25 14.07 -4.53
C GLN A 781 -3.94 15.43 -3.90
N SER A 782 -4.34 15.62 -2.65
CA SER A 782 -4.10 16.84 -1.90
C SER A 782 -2.62 17.15 -1.70
N GLU A 783 -1.81 16.15 -1.38
CA GLU A 783 -0.36 16.28 -1.22
C GLU A 783 0.34 16.62 -2.54
N ARG A 784 -0.11 16.06 -3.67
CA ARG A 784 0.41 16.43 -5.00
C ARG A 784 -0.01 17.84 -5.39
N LEU A 785 -1.26 18.22 -5.12
CA LEU A 785 -1.80 19.53 -5.44
C LEU A 785 -1.03 20.67 -4.75
N MET A 786 -0.42 20.43 -3.59
CA MET A 786 0.42 21.42 -2.88
C MET A 786 1.51 22.06 -3.74
N THR A 787 2.02 21.32 -4.74
CA THR A 787 3.05 21.81 -5.67
C THR A 787 2.53 21.86 -7.11
N TYR A 788 1.74 20.86 -7.53
CA TYR A 788 1.30 20.72 -8.93
C TYR A 788 0.06 21.53 -9.31
N HIS A 789 -0.43 22.42 -8.43
CA HIS A 789 -1.33 23.49 -8.84
C HIS A 789 -0.59 24.59 -9.63
N MET A 790 0.73 24.74 -9.46
CA MET A 790 1.56 25.66 -10.25
C MET A 790 1.78 25.09 -11.65
N THR A 791 1.08 25.63 -12.64
CA THR A 791 1.18 25.17 -14.04
C THR A 791 2.27 25.87 -14.84
N ASP A 792 2.73 27.04 -14.39
CA ASP A 792 3.82 27.78 -15.03
C ASP A 792 5.20 27.23 -14.62
N PRO A 793 6.08 26.82 -15.56
CA PRO A 793 7.38 26.23 -15.24
C PRO A 793 8.33 27.13 -14.47
N GLN A 794 8.28 28.45 -14.66
CA GLN A 794 9.16 29.38 -13.97
C GLN A 794 8.74 29.54 -12.50
N VAL A 795 7.42 29.72 -12.27
CA VAL A 795 6.84 29.76 -10.91
C VAL A 795 7.12 28.44 -10.18
N PHE A 796 6.97 27.31 -10.87
CA PHE A 796 7.24 25.97 -10.34
C PHE A 796 8.71 25.79 -9.96
N TYR A 797 9.64 26.15 -10.85
CA TYR A 797 11.09 26.04 -10.62
C TYR A 797 11.53 26.84 -9.39
N ASN A 798 11.02 28.06 -9.24
CA ASN A 798 11.33 28.93 -8.11
C ASN A 798 10.56 28.55 -6.82
N ARG A 799 9.55 27.68 -6.92
CA ARG A 799 8.63 27.30 -5.82
C ARG A 799 7.96 28.51 -5.15
N GLU A 800 7.55 29.49 -5.95
CA GLU A 800 7.05 30.79 -5.46
C GLU A 800 5.70 30.69 -4.73
N ASP A 801 4.84 29.74 -5.08
CA ASP A 801 3.50 29.56 -4.49
C ASP A 801 3.34 28.15 -3.87
N GLN A 802 4.35 27.66 -3.15
CA GLN A 802 4.24 26.33 -2.52
C GLN A 802 3.24 26.34 -1.36
N TRP A 803 2.24 25.46 -1.43
CA TRP A 803 1.24 25.27 -0.37
C TRP A 803 1.69 24.22 0.63
N GLN A 804 1.01 24.18 1.77
CA GLN A 804 1.11 23.15 2.79
C GLN A 804 -0.26 22.86 3.41
N ILE A 805 -0.40 21.68 4.00
CA ILE A 805 -1.54 21.35 4.85
C ILE A 805 -1.31 22.08 6.20
N PRO A 806 -2.27 22.88 6.68
CA PRO A 806 -2.14 23.58 7.96
C PRO A 806 -2.08 22.60 9.13
N THR A 807 -1.54 23.06 10.26
CA THR A 807 -1.59 22.32 11.52
C THR A 807 -2.76 22.76 12.39
N GLU A 808 -3.24 21.85 13.25
CA GLU A 808 -4.26 22.07 14.27
C GLU A 808 -3.76 21.51 15.62
N ILE A 809 -4.38 21.94 16.72
CA ILE A 809 -4.12 21.41 18.06
C ILE A 809 -5.17 20.34 18.35
N TYR A 810 -4.75 19.08 18.45
CA TYR A 810 -5.64 18.00 18.87
C TYR A 810 -5.21 17.45 20.23
N GLY A 811 -6.05 17.67 21.24
CA GLY A 811 -5.73 17.46 22.64
C GLY A 811 -4.60 18.37 23.10
N GLU A 812 -3.36 17.87 23.04
CA GLU A 812 -2.13 18.60 23.41
C GLU A 812 -1.07 18.56 22.30
N LYS A 813 -1.40 17.98 21.13
CA LYS A 813 -0.43 17.73 20.06
C LYS A 813 -0.75 18.59 18.85
N ASN A 814 0.29 19.24 18.31
CA ASN A 814 0.23 19.83 16.98
C ASN A 814 0.29 18.74 15.93
N GLN A 815 -0.74 18.64 15.09
CA GLN A 815 -0.81 17.66 13.99
C GLN A 815 -1.29 18.34 12.70
N PRO A 816 -0.96 17.82 11.51
CA PRO A 816 -1.57 18.30 10.28
C PRO A 816 -3.08 18.02 10.28
N VAL A 817 -3.87 18.97 9.79
CA VAL A 817 -5.32 18.78 9.60
C VAL A 817 -5.55 17.57 8.71
N LYS A 818 -6.39 16.65 9.17
CA LYS A 818 -6.82 15.48 8.38
C LYS A 818 -8.04 15.86 7.52
N PRO A 819 -8.23 15.25 6.34
CA PRO A 819 -9.47 15.39 5.61
C PRO A 819 -10.67 14.97 6.47
N TYR A 820 -11.76 15.74 6.44
CA TYR A 820 -12.97 15.44 7.21
C TYR A 820 -14.24 15.58 6.36
N TYR A 821 -15.22 14.74 6.66
CA TYR A 821 -16.51 14.77 5.98
C TYR A 821 -17.45 15.78 6.61
N LEU A 822 -18.19 16.50 5.77
CA LEU A 822 -19.30 17.36 6.17
C LEU A 822 -20.47 17.27 5.20
N ILE A 823 -21.67 17.56 5.71
CA ILE A 823 -22.85 17.86 4.90
C ILE A 823 -22.98 19.38 4.84
N THR A 824 -22.77 19.97 3.66
CA THR A 824 -22.98 21.40 3.46
C THR A 824 -23.32 21.75 2.02
N SER A 825 -23.86 22.95 1.81
CA SER A 825 -23.95 23.58 0.50
C SER A 825 -22.60 24.19 0.13
N LEU A 826 -22.07 23.82 -1.04
CA LEU A 826 -20.87 24.48 -1.55
C LEU A 826 -21.24 25.88 -2.09
N PRO A 827 -20.35 26.88 -2.04
CA PRO A 827 -20.68 28.26 -2.42
C PRO A 827 -21.33 28.44 -3.80
N THR A 828 -21.02 27.56 -4.76
CA THR A 828 -21.60 27.57 -6.12
C THR A 828 -22.71 26.55 -6.34
N VAL A 829 -23.00 25.70 -5.35
CA VAL A 829 -23.99 24.62 -5.41
C VAL A 829 -25.09 24.90 -4.38
N LYS A 830 -26.32 25.10 -4.86
CA LYS A 830 -27.46 25.53 -4.02
C LYS A 830 -28.13 24.43 -3.18
N PHE A 831 -27.52 23.27 -3.07
CA PHE A 831 -28.06 22.15 -2.28
C PHE A 831 -26.93 21.50 -1.48
N GLU A 832 -27.29 20.93 -0.34
CA GLU A 832 -26.35 20.29 0.57
C GLU A 832 -25.95 18.89 0.08
N GLU A 833 -24.66 18.62 0.10
CA GLU A 833 -24.08 17.34 -0.28
C GLU A 833 -23.11 16.85 0.78
N PHE A 834 -22.89 15.54 0.81
CA PHE A 834 -21.81 14.96 1.59
C PHE A 834 -20.48 15.10 0.85
N ILE A 835 -19.57 15.86 1.45
CA ILE A 835 -18.28 16.19 0.86
C ILE A 835 -17.14 15.88 1.83
N LEU A 836 -15.97 15.59 1.28
CA LEU A 836 -14.70 15.48 2.01
C LEU A 836 -13.90 16.76 1.78
N LEU A 837 -13.48 17.45 2.84
CA LEU A 837 -12.83 18.76 2.75
C LEU A 837 -11.43 18.76 3.35
N LEU A 838 -10.50 19.49 2.73
CA LEU A 838 -9.17 19.77 3.28
C LEU A 838 -8.71 21.21 2.95
N PRO A 839 -8.32 22.03 3.95
CA PRO A 839 -7.77 23.37 3.75
C PRO A 839 -6.27 23.40 3.40
N TYR A 840 -5.81 24.52 2.84
CA TYR A 840 -4.41 24.80 2.50
C TYR A 840 -3.96 26.19 2.99
N THR A 841 -2.70 26.26 3.42
CA THR A 841 -1.97 27.49 3.74
C THR A 841 -0.69 27.60 2.91
N PRO A 842 -0.13 28.79 2.66
CA PRO A 842 1.20 28.90 2.07
C PRO A 842 2.27 28.32 2.99
N LYS A 843 3.36 27.79 2.45
CA LYS A 843 4.45 27.22 3.26
C LYS A 843 5.07 28.18 4.30
N GLN A 844 5.00 29.50 4.05
CA GLN A 844 5.61 30.53 4.91
C GLN A 844 4.58 31.36 5.69
N ARG A 845 3.27 31.07 5.58
CA ARG A 845 2.22 31.86 6.23
C ARG A 845 1.10 30.96 6.70
N SER A 846 0.45 31.32 7.81
CA SER A 846 -0.64 30.52 8.38
C SER A 846 -2.04 30.98 7.93
N ASN A 847 -2.14 31.90 6.97
CA ASN A 847 -3.43 32.34 6.42
C ASN A 847 -3.97 31.32 5.40
N LEU A 848 -5.28 31.11 5.40
CA LEU A 848 -5.94 30.22 4.46
C LEU A 848 -5.84 30.81 3.04
N ILE A 849 -5.52 29.95 2.05
CA ILE A 849 -5.39 30.35 0.64
C ILE A 849 -6.20 29.48 -0.32
N ALA A 850 -6.52 28.25 0.09
CA ALA A 850 -7.42 27.40 -0.66
C ALA A 850 -8.05 26.34 0.25
N TRP A 851 -9.10 25.70 -0.23
CA TRP A 851 -9.49 24.36 0.23
C TRP A 851 -9.85 23.50 -0.98
N LEU A 852 -9.73 22.19 -0.83
CA LEU A 852 -10.21 21.21 -1.79
C LEU A 852 -11.41 20.49 -1.17
N ALA A 853 -12.46 20.30 -1.98
CA ALA A 853 -13.65 19.54 -1.62
C ALA A 853 -13.88 18.42 -2.63
N ALA A 854 -14.04 17.18 -2.16
CA ALA A 854 -14.44 16.04 -2.97
C ALA A 854 -15.90 15.67 -2.71
N ARG A 855 -16.67 15.51 -3.78
CA ARG A 855 -18.11 15.22 -3.71
C ARG A 855 -18.35 13.71 -3.65
N SER A 856 -19.25 13.27 -2.78
CA SER A 856 -19.55 11.85 -2.56
C SER A 856 -20.92 11.40 -3.06
N ASP A 857 -21.82 12.32 -3.43
CA ASP A 857 -23.22 12.02 -3.71
C ASP A 857 -23.54 11.84 -5.21
N GLY A 858 -24.28 10.76 -5.52
CA GLY A 858 -24.97 10.56 -6.81
C GLY A 858 -24.08 10.70 -8.04
N GLU A 859 -24.57 11.42 -9.06
CA GLU A 859 -23.83 11.70 -10.30
C GLU A 859 -22.62 12.64 -10.11
N ASN A 860 -22.50 13.25 -8.93
CA ASN A 860 -21.39 14.14 -8.59
C ASN A 860 -20.26 13.41 -7.88
N TYR A 861 -20.45 12.14 -7.52
CA TYR A 861 -19.43 11.30 -6.93
C TYR A 861 -18.12 11.38 -7.74
N GLY A 862 -17.03 11.72 -7.06
CA GLY A 862 -15.68 11.79 -7.64
C GLY A 862 -15.28 13.15 -8.23
N LYS A 863 -16.18 14.13 -8.30
CA LYS A 863 -15.84 15.49 -8.76
C LYS A 863 -15.13 16.27 -7.65
N LEU A 864 -14.02 16.91 -8.01
CA LEU A 864 -13.18 17.72 -7.11
C LEU A 864 -13.38 19.21 -7.39
N LEU A 865 -13.59 19.99 -6.34
CA LEU A 865 -13.74 21.45 -6.39
C LEU A 865 -12.65 22.11 -5.54
N LEU A 866 -11.82 22.92 -6.18
CA LEU A 866 -10.77 23.71 -5.54
C LEU A 866 -11.23 25.15 -5.41
N TYR A 867 -11.45 25.63 -4.20
CA TYR A 867 -11.74 27.04 -3.98
C TYR A 867 -10.48 27.76 -3.54
N VAL A 868 -10.12 28.81 -4.28
CA VAL A 868 -8.94 29.65 -4.03
C VAL A 868 -9.39 30.99 -3.46
N PHE A 869 -8.77 31.41 -2.37
CA PHE A 869 -9.06 32.68 -1.70
C PHE A 869 -8.23 33.83 -2.33
N PRO A 870 -8.78 35.06 -2.41
CA PRO A 870 -8.06 36.20 -2.96
C PRO A 870 -6.86 36.58 -2.09
N LYS A 871 -5.70 36.88 -2.72
CA LYS A 871 -4.46 37.30 -2.03
C LYS A 871 -4.56 38.68 -1.35
N GLU A 872 -5.62 39.43 -1.64
CA GLU A 872 -5.88 40.78 -1.14
C GLU A 872 -6.54 40.81 0.25
N ARG A 873 -7.24 39.74 0.65
CA ARG A 873 -7.93 39.64 1.94
C ARG A 873 -7.26 38.58 2.82
N LEU A 874 -7.09 38.91 4.09
CA LEU A 874 -6.64 37.95 5.09
C LEU A 874 -7.80 37.03 5.47
N VAL A 875 -7.65 35.74 5.21
CA VAL A 875 -8.55 34.69 5.69
C VAL A 875 -7.79 33.85 6.71
N PHE A 876 -8.34 33.70 7.92
CA PHE A 876 -7.65 33.00 8.99
C PHE A 876 -7.53 31.50 8.68
N GLY A 877 -6.33 30.93 8.84
CA GLY A 877 -6.16 29.48 8.80
C GLY A 877 -6.38 28.83 10.18
N PRO A 878 -6.45 27.49 10.24
CA PRO A 878 -6.62 26.73 11.49
C PRO A 878 -5.68 27.17 12.63
N GLU A 879 -4.36 27.23 12.35
CA GLU A 879 -3.35 27.65 13.34
C GLU A 879 -3.61 29.04 13.93
N GLN A 880 -4.16 29.96 13.12
CA GLN A 880 -4.43 31.32 13.57
C GLN A 880 -5.68 31.38 14.45
N ILE A 881 -6.70 30.58 14.13
CA ILE A 881 -7.91 30.46 14.95
C ILE A 881 -7.56 29.80 16.28
N GLU A 882 -6.82 28.69 16.27
CA GLU A 882 -6.30 28.02 17.48
C GLU A 882 -5.48 28.96 18.37
N ALA A 883 -4.58 29.74 17.77
CA ALA A 883 -3.80 30.72 18.51
C ALA A 883 -4.69 31.78 19.16
N ARG A 884 -5.76 32.23 18.48
CA ARG A 884 -6.71 33.21 19.03
C ARG A 884 -7.57 32.61 20.14
N ILE A 885 -8.03 31.37 19.99
CA ILE A 885 -8.76 30.62 21.02
C ILE A 885 -7.90 30.52 22.29
N ASN A 886 -6.63 30.18 22.15
CA ASN A 886 -5.69 30.07 23.28
C ASN A 886 -5.24 31.42 23.87
N GLN A 887 -5.38 32.51 23.11
CA GLN A 887 -5.12 33.88 23.57
C GLN A 887 -6.31 34.52 24.27
N ASP A 888 -7.54 34.04 24.04
CA ASP A 888 -8.72 34.52 24.74
C ASP A 888 -8.57 34.25 26.25
N PRO A 889 -8.58 35.30 27.10
CA PRO A 889 -8.32 35.14 28.54
C PRO A 889 -9.33 34.21 29.24
N ILE A 890 -10.60 34.23 28.82
CA ILE A 890 -11.67 33.45 29.45
C ILE A 890 -11.52 31.98 29.07
N ILE A 891 -11.34 31.70 27.77
CA ILE A 891 -11.19 30.33 27.27
C ILE A 891 -9.90 29.71 27.82
N SER A 892 -8.77 30.41 27.71
CA SER A 892 -7.46 29.96 28.15
C SER A 892 -7.41 29.69 29.66
N GLN A 893 -8.02 30.56 30.47
CA GLN A 893 -8.16 30.34 31.91
C GLN A 893 -8.97 29.06 32.19
N GLN A 894 -10.09 28.86 31.50
CA GLN A 894 -10.97 27.71 31.71
C GLN A 894 -10.29 26.39 31.33
N ILE A 895 -9.64 26.32 30.17
CA ILE A 895 -8.88 25.14 29.74
C ILE A 895 -7.77 24.82 30.75
N SER A 896 -7.05 25.85 31.22
CA SER A 896 -5.99 25.72 32.23
C SER A 896 -6.50 25.25 33.59
N LEU A 897 -7.77 25.50 33.92
CA LEU A 897 -8.41 25.00 35.14
C LEU A 897 -8.84 23.54 35.01
N TRP A 898 -9.36 23.15 33.84
CA TRP A 898 -9.72 21.76 33.54
C TRP A 898 -8.51 20.84 33.39
N ASN A 899 -7.37 21.39 32.99
CA ASN A 899 -6.08 20.71 32.98
C ASN A 899 -5.38 20.77 34.35
N ARG A 900 -6.09 20.40 35.44
CA ARG A 900 -5.52 20.32 36.80
C ARG A 900 -5.99 19.05 37.52
N GLN A 901 -5.12 18.53 38.40
CA GLN A 901 -5.43 17.58 39.48
C GLN A 901 -6.46 16.48 39.13
N GLY A 902 -6.14 15.64 38.14
CA GLY A 902 -6.91 14.42 37.85
C GLY A 902 -7.93 14.51 36.72
N SER A 903 -8.13 15.70 36.13
CA SER A 903 -8.86 15.89 34.87
C SER A 903 -7.96 16.41 33.74
N ARG A 904 -8.39 16.16 32.50
CA ARG A 904 -7.73 16.61 31.28
C ARG A 904 -8.77 17.14 30.29
N ALA A 905 -8.54 18.34 29.78
CA ALA A 905 -9.27 18.90 28.66
C ALA A 905 -8.65 18.42 27.34
N ILE A 906 -9.49 17.95 26.43
CA ILE A 906 -9.11 17.55 25.08
C ILE A 906 -9.77 18.52 24.11
N GLN A 907 -8.96 19.31 23.42
CA GLN A 907 -9.38 20.04 22.23
C GLN A 907 -9.62 19.04 21.09
N GLY A 908 -10.80 19.10 20.47
CA GLY A 908 -11.18 18.23 19.36
C GLY A 908 -10.65 18.72 18.01
N ASN A 909 -11.22 18.23 16.91
CA ASN A 909 -10.89 18.72 15.58
C ASN A 909 -11.49 20.11 15.33
N LEU A 910 -10.71 21.02 14.74
CA LEU A 910 -11.20 22.32 14.30
C LEU A 910 -11.80 22.20 12.89
N LEU A 911 -13.12 22.30 12.80
CA LEU A 911 -13.84 22.20 11.53
C LEU A 911 -14.04 23.58 10.92
N ILE A 912 -13.71 23.72 9.63
CA ILE A 912 -14.01 24.90 8.82
C ILE A 912 -15.25 24.60 7.98
N ILE A 913 -16.29 25.39 8.18
CA ILE A 913 -17.62 25.12 7.63
C ILE A 913 -17.99 26.28 6.71
N PRO A 914 -18.02 26.07 5.38
CA PRO A 914 -18.59 27.03 4.45
C PRO A 914 -20.09 27.15 4.69
N ILE A 915 -20.57 28.39 4.85
CA ILE A 915 -22.00 28.71 4.85
C ILE A 915 -22.16 29.96 3.99
N GLU A 916 -22.92 29.85 2.89
CA GLU A 916 -23.08 30.92 1.90
C GLU A 916 -21.72 31.45 1.39
N GLN A 917 -21.38 32.71 1.68
CA GLN A 917 -20.08 33.34 1.37
C GLN A 917 -19.26 33.66 2.63
N SER A 918 -19.37 32.81 3.65
CA SER A 918 -18.74 33.00 4.95
C SER A 918 -18.11 31.70 5.47
N LEU A 919 -17.14 31.85 6.37
CA LEU A 919 -16.44 30.73 7.02
C LEU A 919 -16.76 30.72 8.50
N LEU A 920 -17.34 29.63 8.97
CA LEU A 920 -17.58 29.36 10.37
C LEU A 920 -16.56 28.33 10.87
N TYR A 921 -15.96 28.57 12.03
CA TYR A 921 -15.02 27.64 12.66
C TYR A 921 -15.65 27.06 13.91
N VAL A 922 -15.62 25.73 14.06
CA VAL A 922 -16.23 25.03 15.20
C VAL A 922 -15.24 24.03 15.78
N GLU A 923 -15.05 24.08 17.10
CA GLU A 923 -14.16 23.19 17.83
C GLU A 923 -14.84 22.67 19.11
N PRO A 924 -14.97 21.33 19.28
CA PRO A 924 -15.48 20.75 20.51
C PRO A 924 -14.39 20.64 21.59
N ILE A 925 -14.75 20.85 22.86
CA ILE A 925 -13.90 20.58 24.02
C ILE A 925 -14.48 19.42 24.82
N TYR A 926 -13.67 18.38 25.01
CA TYR A 926 -14.00 17.25 25.89
C TYR A 926 -13.25 17.32 27.22
N LEU A 927 -13.82 16.73 28.26
CA LEU A 927 -13.21 16.56 29.56
C LEU A 927 -13.15 15.07 29.91
N GLU A 928 -11.99 14.57 30.32
CA GLU A 928 -11.82 13.21 30.81
C GLU A 928 -11.05 13.15 32.13
N ALA A 929 -11.21 12.06 32.89
CA ALA A 929 -10.39 11.79 34.06
C ALA A 929 -9.08 11.07 33.67
N THR A 930 -7.99 11.32 34.40
CA THR A 930 -6.66 10.78 34.06
C THR A 930 -6.58 9.25 34.16
N GLN A 931 -7.30 8.62 35.10
CA GLN A 931 -7.22 7.17 35.37
C GLN A 931 -8.39 6.35 34.81
N ASN A 932 -9.52 6.98 34.51
CA ASN A 932 -10.68 6.32 33.90
C ASN A 932 -11.26 7.22 32.80
N ARG A 933 -10.77 7.01 31.57
CA ARG A 933 -11.09 7.86 30.43
C ARG A 933 -12.53 7.63 30.00
N LEU A 934 -13.39 8.61 30.28
CA LEU A 934 -14.74 8.71 29.76
C LEU A 934 -14.91 10.16 29.27
N PRO A 935 -14.49 10.46 28.03
CA PRO A 935 -14.57 11.81 27.49
C PRO A 935 -16.02 12.30 27.43
N THR A 936 -16.30 13.43 28.06
CA THR A 936 -17.59 14.12 27.98
C THR A 936 -17.43 15.44 27.24
N LEU A 937 -18.32 15.74 26.31
CA LEU A 937 -18.36 17.06 25.68
C LEU A 937 -18.84 18.09 26.71
N VAL A 938 -18.02 19.10 26.98
CA VAL A 938 -18.32 20.13 27.98
C VAL A 938 -18.57 21.50 27.37
N ARG A 939 -17.92 21.83 26.25
CA ARG A 939 -18.09 23.11 25.55
C ARG A 939 -17.93 22.93 24.05
N VAL A 940 -18.49 23.89 23.32
CA VAL A 940 -18.27 24.12 21.89
C VAL A 940 -17.75 25.54 21.75
N ILE A 941 -16.62 25.68 21.07
CA ILE A 941 -16.09 26.97 20.65
C ILE A 941 -16.55 27.19 19.21
N VAL A 942 -17.09 28.38 18.96
CA VAL A 942 -17.38 28.83 17.60
C VAL A 942 -16.65 30.15 17.39
N ALA A 943 -15.98 30.26 16.24
CA ALA A 943 -15.32 31.49 15.82
C ALA A 943 -15.85 31.96 14.46
N PHE A 944 -16.12 33.25 14.38
CA PHE A 944 -16.54 33.94 13.16
C PHE A 944 -15.87 35.33 13.11
N GLU A 945 -15.12 35.57 12.04
CA GLU A 945 -14.26 36.75 11.88
C GLU A 945 -13.35 37.03 13.09
N ASN A 946 -13.70 38.03 13.91
CA ASN A 946 -12.94 38.44 15.10
C ASN A 946 -13.64 38.04 16.41
N ARG A 947 -14.78 37.37 16.35
CA ARG A 947 -15.54 36.94 17.53
C ARG A 947 -15.33 35.47 17.77
N ILE A 948 -15.07 35.14 19.03
CA ILE A 948 -14.90 33.76 19.51
C ILE A 948 -15.81 33.60 20.71
N VAL A 949 -16.67 32.57 20.68
CA VAL A 949 -17.62 32.30 21.75
C VAL A 949 -17.47 30.84 22.16
N MET A 950 -17.29 30.61 23.46
CA MET A 950 -17.29 29.28 24.06
C MET A 950 -18.58 29.10 24.88
N ALA A 951 -19.43 28.16 24.49
CA ALA A 951 -20.68 27.87 25.18
C ALA A 951 -20.90 26.37 25.44
N PRO A 952 -21.82 25.98 26.33
CA PRO A 952 -22.15 24.57 26.58
C PRO A 952 -22.71 23.80 25.38
N THR A 953 -23.37 24.48 24.44
CA THR A 953 -24.01 23.88 23.26
C THR A 953 -23.68 24.67 22.01
N LEU A 954 -23.74 24.02 20.85
CA LEU A 954 -23.49 24.68 19.56
C LEU A 954 -24.50 25.80 19.31
N GLU A 955 -25.77 25.59 19.63
CA GLU A 955 -26.84 26.58 19.46
C GLU A 955 -26.57 27.85 20.29
N GLN A 956 -26.15 27.70 21.55
CA GLN A 956 -25.80 28.83 22.40
C GLN A 956 -24.55 29.56 21.91
N ALA A 957 -23.56 28.83 21.39
CA ALA A 957 -22.36 29.45 20.83
C ALA A 957 -22.66 30.25 19.57
N LEU A 958 -23.51 29.71 18.67
CA LEU A 958 -23.98 30.38 17.47
C LEU A 958 -24.77 31.65 17.80
N GLN A 959 -25.73 31.57 18.73
CA GLN A 959 -26.48 32.74 19.20
C GLN A 959 -25.56 33.80 19.79
N GLY A 960 -24.55 33.40 20.57
CA GLY A 960 -23.59 34.31 21.18
C GLY A 960 -22.74 35.07 20.16
N ILE A 961 -22.44 34.50 18.99
CA ILE A 961 -21.64 35.16 17.95
C ILE A 961 -22.34 36.41 17.40
N PHE A 962 -23.66 36.35 17.23
CA PHE A 962 -24.46 37.44 16.64
C PHE A 962 -25.03 38.43 17.66
N GLN A 963 -24.87 38.16 18.97
CA GLN A 963 -25.28 39.09 20.02
C GLN A 963 -24.31 40.27 20.18
N PRO A 964 -24.78 41.49 20.50
CA PRO A 964 -23.91 42.62 20.79
C PRO A 964 -23.06 42.37 22.05
N GLU A 965 -21.78 42.78 22.01
CA GLU A 965 -20.83 42.62 23.12
C GLU A 965 -21.40 43.24 24.41
N VAL A 966 -21.61 42.42 25.44
CA VAL A 966 -21.91 42.93 26.78
C VAL A 966 -20.59 43.36 27.40
N THR A 967 -20.24 44.65 27.26
CA THR A 967 -19.06 45.22 27.92
C THR A 967 -19.15 44.91 29.42
N PRO A 968 -18.18 44.18 30.02
CA PRO A 968 -18.21 43.94 31.45
C PRO A 968 -18.17 45.28 32.16
N THR A 969 -19.08 45.48 33.12
CA THR A 969 -19.10 46.67 33.99
C THR A 969 -17.68 46.87 34.54
N PRO A 970 -17.07 48.06 34.40
CA PRO A 970 -15.71 48.28 34.88
C PRO A 970 -15.60 47.83 36.32
N ALA A 971 -14.52 47.11 36.64
CA ALA A 971 -14.25 46.64 37.99
C ALA A 971 -14.46 47.81 38.97
N ILE A 972 -15.33 47.62 39.95
CA ILE A 972 -15.53 48.61 41.01
C ILE A 972 -14.22 48.68 41.79
N ILE A 973 -13.35 49.61 41.41
CA ILE A 973 -12.21 50.01 42.22
C ILE A 973 -12.82 50.77 43.40
N ARG A 974 -12.99 50.09 44.53
CA ARG A 974 -13.26 50.79 45.79
C ARG A 974 -12.03 51.66 46.08
N PRO A 975 -12.15 52.99 46.19
CA PRO A 975 -11.07 53.80 46.73
C PRO A 975 -10.74 53.28 48.13
N LEU A 976 -9.45 53.09 48.42
CA LEU A 976 -8.99 52.84 49.78
C LEU A 976 -9.30 54.11 50.58
N GLU A 977 -10.24 54.05 51.53
CA GLU A 977 -10.43 55.13 52.50
C GLU A 977 -9.13 55.28 53.30
N ASP A 978 -8.48 56.42 53.14
CA ASP A 978 -7.35 56.83 53.96
C ASP A 978 -7.81 56.83 55.43
N LEU A 979 -7.22 55.95 56.22
CA LEU A 979 -7.41 55.92 57.67
C LEU A 979 -6.89 57.22 58.26
N ASP A 980 -7.81 58.10 58.65
CA ASP A 980 -7.53 59.27 59.48
C ASP A 980 -6.74 58.84 60.74
N THR A 981 -5.46 59.22 60.76
CA THR A 981 -4.61 59.14 61.95
C THR A 981 -5.14 60.12 63.00
N PRO A 982 -5.47 59.68 64.23
CA PRO A 982 -5.93 60.60 65.26
C PRO A 982 -4.73 61.40 65.80
N VAL A 983 -4.85 62.72 65.69
CA VAL A 983 -4.00 63.67 66.43
C VAL A 983 -4.45 63.66 67.89
N VAL A 984 -3.56 63.25 68.80
CA VAL A 984 -3.70 63.52 70.24
C VAL A 984 -2.39 64.14 70.74
N ASN A 985 -2.54 65.28 71.42
CA ASN A 985 -1.51 66.03 72.12
C ASN A 985 -0.77 65.22 73.19
#